data_AF-D8U9E7-F1
#
_entry.id   AF-D8U9E7-F1
#
_cell.length_a   1.000
_cell.length_b   1.000
_cell.length_c   1.000
_cell.angle_alpha   90.00
_cell.angle_beta   90.00
_cell.angle_gamma   90.00
#
_symmetry.space_group_name_H-M   'P 1'
#
loop_
_entity.id
_entity.type
_entity.pdbx_description
1 polymer ?
#
loop_
_entity_poly.entity_id
_entity_poly.type
_entity_poly.pdbx_seq_one_letter_code
_entity_poly.pdbx_strand_id
1 'polypeptide(L)'
;MDEHNVHHFWGISPALDLGSLLPKTDDAAAALPVDQPIRMLQVAPYDARHTLTTICRATRHTLLQQQQQPVHLVVWEDSPEGLARHVLLLAVLLDGSLLPRDRAQMLLELHGNAVMRERAAAYLDDKARQLEALVVQLSSGGAAGGGGAGVCGVREEGEEGDHRGIRTLARVLDLSLLKFQEKDQLVDALQKWRTAVAYDMVKAWDARARKWYGDRYDFRRNLVDWDYHMRLQAAGTPGQDPANGSIIHFHHFRHWRMHGVAYELRDSHYNQPNRSLLSTAYGKTRGLLLSPNGKTEFKDRSLRHVGRSVSAWGFWADILNGPYHSFGTLTEEPSFYKISNKQYSRTAVDVAEHNMAALLHELRTGTRLALASGSEAPRAQVARGPTSLEDLAGQQQQQQEHEQQQQQEQRQDLKQGQGQEQQHRHHHHQQQQGAVEQQNQTDGNGEATSATAAKTSSGGSKSSLPPPPPAPPPPPAPSPPPPPPQPPELNKEPPQQLQPEQDQLQPDVIPCYTSRGRAAVAQAMAAATSTAAEAVVPAAGLEPEPAAAPADGNISTAAAAAAGAALSAGQGGAIGSSNDGVAEAGKDAAKQRMAEEEAALRAAEAALDSAGRARVLSGFRLQLVTGDLAKTITGRAKYGGAFSVLTMGHRHIHMLAAEYGLYKAATSGAVLVAENARHVLQLNKEQAALFAAKMDELAEQAGWRKAGSRPEGITEASEVYLKP
;
A
#
# COMPACT_ATOMS: atom_id res chain seq x y z
N MET A 1 -14.72 -16.32 -21.42
CA MET A 1 -13.51 -15.66 -20.88
C MET A 1 -13.77 -14.18 -20.91
N ASP A 2 -13.41 -13.47 -19.85
CA ASP A 2 -13.39 -12.01 -19.85
C ASP A 2 -12.67 -11.51 -21.11
N GLU A 3 -13.33 -10.65 -21.89
CA GLU A 3 -12.76 -10.08 -23.14
C GLU A 3 -11.43 -9.35 -22.89
N HIS A 4 -11.23 -8.89 -21.66
CA HIS A 4 -10.04 -8.18 -21.23
C HIS A 4 -8.96 -9.12 -20.67
N ASN A 5 -9.25 -10.40 -20.38
CA ASN A 5 -8.33 -11.30 -19.67
C ASN A 5 -7.76 -10.68 -18.38
N VAL A 6 -8.61 -10.07 -17.56
CA VAL A 6 -8.21 -9.50 -16.28
C VAL A 6 -7.85 -10.63 -15.32
N HIS A 7 -6.69 -10.55 -14.71
CA HIS A 7 -6.26 -11.39 -13.59
C HIS A 7 -6.33 -10.55 -12.30
N HIS A 8 -6.80 -11.13 -11.20
CA HIS A 8 -6.87 -10.43 -9.91
C HIS A 8 -5.70 -10.89 -9.06
N PHE A 9 -4.90 -9.92 -8.60
CA PHE A 9 -3.76 -10.12 -7.70
C PHE A 9 -3.99 -9.54 -6.31
N TRP A 10 -5.21 -9.07 -6.07
CA TRP A 10 -5.75 -8.58 -4.82
C TRP A 10 -7.27 -8.74 -4.86
N GLY A 11 -7.88 -8.88 -3.69
CA GLY A 11 -9.33 -8.91 -3.58
C GLY A 11 -9.95 -7.53 -3.45
N ILE A 12 -11.26 -7.52 -3.29
CA ILE A 12 -12.09 -6.32 -3.28
C ILE A 12 -12.81 -6.13 -1.93
N SER A 13 -12.46 -6.95 -0.94
CA SER A 13 -12.90 -6.86 0.44
C SER A 13 -11.73 -6.58 1.39
N PRO A 14 -12.03 -6.05 2.59
CA PRO A 14 -11.11 -6.10 3.73
C PRO A 14 -10.54 -7.49 3.99
N ALA A 15 -9.32 -7.52 4.55
CA ALA A 15 -8.75 -8.73 5.11
C ALA A 15 -9.63 -9.29 6.24
N LEU A 16 -9.66 -10.61 6.31
CA LEU A 16 -10.44 -11.35 7.30
C LEU A 16 -9.48 -12.15 8.17
N ASP A 17 -9.71 -12.08 9.47
CA ASP A 17 -9.13 -12.98 10.44
C ASP A 17 -10.00 -14.25 10.48
N LEU A 18 -9.53 -15.35 9.89
CA LEU A 18 -10.32 -16.58 9.80
C LEU A 18 -10.52 -17.24 11.16
N GLY A 19 -9.68 -16.93 12.15
CA GLY A 19 -9.86 -17.42 13.52
C GLY A 19 -11.13 -16.85 14.18
N SER A 20 -11.55 -15.63 13.80
CA SER A 20 -12.77 -15.01 14.35
C SER A 20 -14.07 -15.68 13.89
N LEU A 21 -13.97 -16.52 12.84
CA LEU A 21 -15.08 -17.27 12.26
C LEU A 21 -15.26 -18.65 12.88
N LEU A 22 -14.33 -19.05 13.76
CA LEU A 22 -14.48 -20.28 14.52
C LEU A 22 -15.62 -20.14 15.55
N PRO A 23 -16.25 -21.26 15.95
CA PRO A 23 -17.32 -21.24 16.93
C PRO A 23 -16.88 -20.62 18.26
N LYS A 24 -17.73 -19.78 18.84
CA LYS A 24 -17.49 -19.12 20.14
C LYS A 24 -18.18 -19.83 21.32
N THR A 25 -19.16 -20.69 21.07
CA THR A 25 -19.91 -21.39 22.12
C THR A 25 -19.26 -22.73 22.46
N ASP A 26 -19.28 -23.10 23.74
CA ASP A 26 -18.62 -24.31 24.25
C ASP A 26 -19.11 -25.59 23.53
N ASP A 27 -20.42 -25.69 23.26
CA ASP A 27 -21.01 -26.85 22.56
C ASP A 27 -20.51 -27.01 21.11
N ALA A 28 -20.29 -25.91 20.41
CA ALA A 28 -19.81 -25.93 19.02
C ALA A 28 -18.28 -25.99 18.94
N ALA A 29 -17.58 -25.46 19.95
CA ALA A 29 -16.14 -25.63 20.14
C ALA A 29 -15.78 -27.10 20.42
N ALA A 30 -16.62 -27.84 21.15
CA ALA A 30 -16.44 -29.27 21.39
C ALA A 30 -16.43 -30.11 20.08
N ALA A 31 -17.00 -29.59 18.99
CA ALA A 31 -16.97 -30.23 17.67
C ALA A 31 -15.63 -30.05 16.93
N LEU A 32 -14.67 -29.31 17.50
CA LEU A 32 -13.30 -29.14 16.99
C LEU A 32 -12.29 -29.73 17.99
N PRO A 33 -12.04 -31.05 17.94
CA PRO A 33 -11.13 -31.71 18.86
C PRO A 33 -9.70 -31.15 18.75
N VAL A 34 -9.07 -30.90 19.90
CA VAL A 34 -7.72 -30.30 19.97
C VAL A 34 -6.61 -31.18 19.37
N ASP A 35 -6.85 -32.47 19.22
CA ASP A 35 -5.96 -33.46 18.63
C ASP A 35 -6.06 -33.50 17.09
N GLN A 36 -7.08 -32.89 16.51
CA GLN A 36 -7.31 -32.85 15.07
C GLN A 36 -7.04 -31.45 14.50
N PRO A 37 -6.32 -31.32 13.38
CA PRO A 37 -6.01 -30.00 12.83
C PRO A 37 -7.27 -29.31 12.30
N ILE A 38 -7.50 -28.08 12.77
CA ILE A 38 -8.47 -27.16 12.17
C ILE A 38 -8.01 -26.84 10.74
N ARG A 39 -8.93 -26.97 9.76
CA ARG A 39 -8.64 -26.64 8.36
C ARG A 39 -9.49 -25.48 7.89
N MET A 40 -8.82 -24.52 7.25
CA MET A 40 -9.44 -23.33 6.68
C MET A 40 -9.14 -23.28 5.18
N LEU A 41 -10.17 -23.24 4.33
CA LEU A 41 -10.03 -23.25 2.88
C LEU A 41 -10.24 -21.84 2.30
N GLN A 42 -9.24 -21.30 1.62
CA GLN A 42 -9.34 -20.04 0.88
C GLN A 42 -9.42 -20.34 -0.62
N VAL A 43 -10.56 -20.04 -1.24
CA VAL A 43 -10.80 -20.27 -2.67
C VAL A 43 -10.62 -18.96 -3.43
N ALA A 44 -9.52 -18.87 -4.15
CA ALA A 44 -9.11 -17.69 -4.92
C ALA A 44 -9.20 -16.39 -4.09
N PRO A 45 -8.47 -16.29 -2.96
CA PRO A 45 -8.38 -15.04 -2.21
C PRO A 45 -7.68 -13.91 -3.00
N TYR A 46 -6.99 -14.24 -4.12
CA TYR A 46 -6.25 -13.37 -5.04
C TYR A 46 -4.96 -12.77 -4.47
N ASP A 47 -4.89 -12.58 -3.16
CA ASP A 47 -3.70 -12.20 -2.41
C ASP A 47 -3.61 -12.96 -1.08
N ALA A 48 -2.57 -12.67 -0.31
CA ALA A 48 -2.33 -13.31 0.98
C ALA A 48 -3.08 -12.67 2.15
N ARG A 49 -3.98 -11.70 1.95
CA ARG A 49 -4.48 -10.84 3.05
C ARG A 49 -5.12 -11.63 4.19
N HIS A 50 -5.96 -12.61 3.87
CA HIS A 50 -6.61 -13.45 4.89
C HIS A 50 -5.60 -14.33 5.62
N THR A 51 -4.64 -14.92 4.89
CA THR A 51 -3.55 -15.71 5.45
C THR A 51 -2.69 -14.88 6.40
N LEU A 52 -2.21 -13.72 5.96
CA LEU A 52 -1.36 -12.85 6.79
C LEU A 52 -2.11 -12.39 8.04
N THR A 53 -3.36 -11.91 7.88
CA THR A 53 -4.17 -11.47 9.02
C THR A 53 -4.42 -12.59 10.01
N THR A 54 -4.77 -13.79 9.56
CA THR A 54 -5.03 -14.95 10.43
C THR A 54 -3.78 -15.41 11.17
N ILE A 55 -2.62 -15.48 10.48
CA ILE A 55 -1.35 -15.87 11.10
C ILE A 55 -0.94 -14.85 12.16
N CYS A 56 -0.99 -13.56 11.83
CA CYS A 56 -0.59 -12.48 12.74
C CYS A 56 -1.49 -12.37 13.96
N ARG A 57 -2.79 -12.70 13.83
CA ARG A 57 -3.80 -12.59 14.89
C ARG A 57 -4.14 -13.90 15.59
N ALA A 58 -3.36 -14.94 15.33
CA ALA A 58 -3.61 -16.28 15.87
C ALA A 58 -3.72 -16.28 17.41
N THR A 59 -2.94 -15.41 18.08
CA THR A 59 -2.93 -15.27 19.54
C THR A 59 -4.22 -14.67 20.10
N ARG A 60 -5.16 -14.18 19.28
CA ARG A 60 -6.47 -13.72 19.76
C ARG A 60 -7.44 -14.87 20.03
N HIS A 61 -7.17 -16.05 19.47
CA HIS A 61 -8.16 -17.13 19.42
C HIS A 61 -7.73 -18.30 20.29
N THR A 62 -8.41 -18.48 21.41
CA THR A 62 -8.16 -19.58 22.36
C THR A 62 -8.17 -20.95 21.68
N LEU A 63 -9.12 -21.17 20.75
CA LEU A 63 -9.21 -22.43 20.01
C LEU A 63 -7.97 -22.73 19.17
N LEU A 64 -7.34 -21.70 18.59
CA LEU A 64 -6.13 -21.88 17.80
C LEU A 64 -4.92 -22.13 18.70
N GLN A 65 -4.85 -21.47 19.86
CA GLN A 65 -3.76 -21.67 20.82
C GLN A 65 -3.77 -23.06 21.47
N GLN A 66 -4.96 -23.63 21.70
CA GLN A 66 -5.12 -24.93 22.35
C GLN A 66 -4.88 -26.13 21.41
N GLN A 67 -4.78 -25.91 20.10
CA GLN A 67 -4.55 -27.01 19.16
C GLN A 67 -3.20 -27.68 19.41
N GLN A 68 -3.20 -29.01 19.46
CA GLN A 68 -1.97 -29.81 19.52
C GLN A 68 -1.36 -30.03 18.14
N GLN A 69 -2.16 -29.84 17.08
CA GLN A 69 -1.72 -29.91 15.70
C GLN A 69 -1.74 -28.52 15.07
N PRO A 70 -0.80 -28.20 14.16
CA PRO A 70 -0.84 -26.95 13.43
C PRO A 70 -2.17 -26.77 12.68
N VAL A 71 -2.64 -25.53 12.60
CA VAL A 71 -3.79 -25.14 11.77
C VAL A 71 -3.42 -25.26 10.30
N HIS A 72 -4.26 -25.91 9.50
CA HIS A 72 -4.03 -26.08 8.07
C HIS A 72 -4.75 -24.97 7.30
N LEU A 73 -3.98 -24.00 6.81
CA LEU A 73 -4.44 -23.02 5.84
C LEU A 73 -4.29 -23.61 4.45
N VAL A 74 -5.40 -23.88 3.77
CA VAL A 74 -5.42 -24.44 2.42
C VAL A 74 -5.77 -23.32 1.45
N VAL A 75 -4.85 -22.98 0.57
CA VAL A 75 -5.03 -21.90 -0.41
C VAL A 75 -5.13 -22.50 -1.80
N TRP A 76 -6.28 -22.28 -2.42
CA TRP A 76 -6.50 -22.60 -3.82
C TRP A 76 -6.47 -21.32 -4.65
N GLU A 77 -5.65 -21.30 -5.69
CA GLU A 77 -5.66 -20.26 -6.73
C GLU A 77 -5.84 -20.90 -8.10
N ASP A 78 -6.45 -20.14 -9.03
CA ASP A 78 -6.66 -20.56 -10.41
C ASP A 78 -5.35 -20.63 -11.23
N SER A 79 -4.30 -19.97 -10.74
CA SER A 79 -3.03 -19.79 -11.42
C SER A 79 -1.83 -20.03 -10.48
N PRO A 80 -0.78 -20.73 -10.95
CA PRO A 80 0.48 -20.86 -10.21
C PRO A 80 1.15 -19.51 -9.91
N GLU A 81 0.99 -18.51 -10.78
CA GLU A 81 1.48 -17.16 -10.53
C GLU A 81 0.81 -16.52 -9.29
N GLY A 82 -0.50 -16.77 -9.08
CA GLY A 82 -1.22 -16.36 -7.87
C GLY A 82 -0.65 -17.03 -6.62
N LEU A 83 -0.41 -18.35 -6.68
CA LEU A 83 0.23 -19.08 -5.58
C LEU A 83 1.64 -18.56 -5.27
N ALA A 84 2.45 -18.28 -6.29
CA ALA A 84 3.80 -17.73 -6.12
C ALA A 84 3.74 -16.40 -5.36
N ARG A 85 2.82 -15.51 -5.74
CA ARG A 85 2.62 -14.23 -5.04
C ARG A 85 2.17 -14.43 -3.60
N HIS A 86 1.29 -15.39 -3.34
CA HIS A 86 0.84 -15.70 -1.99
C HIS A 86 2.03 -16.09 -1.09
N VAL A 87 2.93 -16.95 -1.61
CA VAL A 87 4.17 -17.34 -0.93
C VAL A 87 5.13 -16.16 -0.78
N LEU A 88 5.27 -15.32 -1.80
CA LEU A 88 6.12 -14.12 -1.75
C LEU A 88 5.69 -13.20 -0.60
N LEU A 89 4.41 -12.84 -0.51
CA LEU A 89 3.92 -11.93 0.52
C LEU A 89 4.10 -12.52 1.93
N LEU A 90 3.87 -13.83 2.11
CA LEU A 90 4.18 -14.48 3.38
C LEU A 90 5.70 -14.47 3.67
N ALA A 91 6.55 -14.67 2.67
CA ALA A 91 7.99 -14.64 2.83
C ALA A 91 8.50 -13.26 3.26
N VAL A 92 7.92 -12.18 2.72
CA VAL A 92 8.28 -10.82 3.15
C VAL A 92 7.85 -10.56 4.59
N LEU A 93 6.67 -11.05 5.02
CA LEU A 93 6.20 -10.94 6.42
C LEU A 93 7.19 -11.56 7.42
N LEU A 94 7.82 -12.68 7.04
CA LEU A 94 8.77 -13.43 7.88
C LEU A 94 10.21 -12.92 7.82
N ASP A 95 10.50 -11.92 6.98
CA ASP A 95 11.86 -11.45 6.71
C ASP A 95 12.40 -10.48 7.77
N GLY A 96 12.96 -11.05 8.83
CA GLY A 96 13.73 -10.40 9.90
C GLY A 96 14.92 -9.55 9.46
N SER A 97 15.39 -9.64 8.21
CA SER A 97 16.47 -8.77 7.72
C SER A 97 16.01 -7.33 7.47
N LEU A 98 14.70 -7.13 7.35
CA LEU A 98 14.08 -5.81 7.22
C LEU A 98 13.51 -5.37 8.58
N LEU A 99 13.75 -4.10 8.93
CA LEU A 99 13.06 -3.47 10.05
C LEU A 99 11.53 -3.55 9.85
N PRO A 100 10.73 -3.64 10.93
CA PRO A 100 9.28 -3.86 10.81
C PRO A 100 8.57 -2.84 9.93
N ARG A 101 8.94 -1.56 10.04
CA ARG A 101 8.39 -0.50 9.19
C ARG A 101 8.76 -0.68 7.72
N ASP A 102 10.02 -0.99 7.42
CA ASP A 102 10.49 -1.25 6.07
C ASP A 102 9.79 -2.48 5.46
N ARG A 103 9.54 -3.50 6.28
CA ARG A 103 8.83 -4.73 5.91
C ARG A 103 7.37 -4.46 5.58
N ALA A 104 6.65 -3.69 6.41
CA ALA A 104 5.28 -3.25 6.12
C ALA A 104 5.19 -2.51 4.79
N GLN A 105 6.13 -1.59 4.54
CA GLN A 105 6.17 -0.82 3.30
C GLN A 105 6.52 -1.69 2.09
N MET A 106 7.47 -2.61 2.23
CA MET A 106 7.83 -3.58 1.18
C MET A 106 6.64 -4.47 0.80
N LEU A 107 5.87 -4.92 1.79
CA LEU A 107 4.66 -5.71 1.57
C LEU A 107 3.62 -4.95 0.74
N LEU A 108 3.30 -3.70 1.13
CA LEU A 108 2.32 -2.88 0.41
C LEU A 108 2.78 -2.56 -1.02
N GLU A 109 4.06 -2.20 -1.20
CA GLU A 109 4.62 -1.90 -2.52
C GLU A 109 4.57 -3.12 -3.46
N LEU A 110 4.99 -4.30 -2.99
CA LEU A 110 4.93 -5.54 -3.77
C LEU A 110 3.50 -6.02 -4.03
N HIS A 111 2.59 -5.78 -3.08
CA HIS A 111 1.17 -6.15 -3.18
C HIS A 111 0.45 -5.37 -4.27
N GLY A 112 0.56 -4.03 -4.25
CA GLY A 112 -0.37 -3.16 -4.96
C GLY A 112 0.20 -2.28 -6.08
N ASN A 113 1.52 -2.09 -6.15
CA ASN A 113 2.12 -1.19 -7.14
C ASN A 113 2.56 -1.94 -8.39
N ALA A 114 2.19 -1.45 -9.58
CA ALA A 114 2.69 -1.93 -10.86
C ALA A 114 4.15 -1.53 -11.07
N VAL A 115 4.55 -0.32 -10.66
CA VAL A 115 5.93 0.16 -10.68
C VAL A 115 6.45 0.43 -9.27
N MET A 116 7.72 0.12 -9.04
CA MET A 116 8.37 0.06 -7.74
C MET A 116 9.66 0.88 -7.74
N ARG A 117 10.17 1.12 -6.54
CA ARG A 117 11.51 1.65 -6.29
C ARG A 117 12.57 0.62 -6.63
N GLU A 118 13.77 1.10 -6.96
CA GLU A 118 14.93 0.26 -7.25
C GLU A 118 15.23 -0.75 -6.14
N ARG A 119 15.20 -0.31 -4.87
CA ARG A 119 15.41 -1.19 -3.72
C ARG A 119 14.39 -2.32 -3.64
N ALA A 120 13.12 -2.06 -3.95
CA ALA A 120 12.07 -3.07 -3.92
C ALA A 120 12.20 -4.07 -5.07
N ALA A 121 12.60 -3.61 -6.26
CA ALA A 121 12.86 -4.49 -7.40
C ALA A 121 14.08 -5.39 -7.18
N ALA A 122 15.17 -4.85 -6.62
CA ALA A 122 16.34 -5.64 -6.24
C ALA A 122 16.00 -6.67 -5.15
N TYR A 123 15.17 -6.28 -4.17
CA TYR A 123 14.68 -7.20 -3.14
C TYR A 123 13.81 -8.32 -3.73
N LEU A 124 12.89 -8.01 -4.65
CA LEU A 124 12.07 -9.01 -5.34
C LEU A 124 12.94 -10.01 -6.12
N ASP A 125 13.96 -9.52 -6.83
CA ASP A 125 14.89 -10.35 -7.59
C ASP A 125 15.66 -11.34 -6.71
N ASP A 126 16.19 -10.87 -5.58
CA ASP A 126 16.86 -11.72 -4.57
C ASP A 126 15.88 -12.72 -3.93
N LYS A 127 14.70 -12.26 -3.50
CA LYS A 127 13.71 -13.11 -2.86
C LYS A 127 13.16 -14.17 -3.83
N ALA A 128 12.99 -13.85 -5.11
CA ALA A 128 12.59 -14.80 -6.14
C ALA A 128 13.58 -15.97 -6.25
N ARG A 129 14.89 -15.71 -6.21
CA ARG A 129 15.92 -16.78 -6.20
C ARG A 129 15.81 -17.68 -4.98
N GLN A 130 15.60 -17.10 -3.79
CA GLN A 130 15.45 -17.86 -2.54
C GLN A 130 14.19 -18.75 -2.59
N LEU A 131 13.07 -18.21 -3.06
CA LEU A 131 11.81 -18.94 -3.17
C LEU A 131 11.88 -20.05 -4.24
N GLU A 132 12.56 -19.79 -5.35
CA GLU A 132 12.77 -20.80 -6.39
C GLU A 132 13.57 -22.00 -5.85
N ALA A 133 14.70 -21.73 -5.19
CA ALA A 133 15.50 -22.76 -4.57
C ALA A 133 14.69 -23.56 -3.53
N LEU A 134 13.88 -22.86 -2.73
CA LEU A 134 12.98 -23.48 -1.77
C LEU A 134 11.97 -24.41 -2.44
N VAL A 135 11.27 -23.96 -3.48
CA VAL A 135 10.27 -24.77 -4.19
C VAL A 135 10.91 -26.02 -4.81
N VAL A 136 12.09 -25.88 -5.42
CA VAL A 136 12.84 -27.01 -5.99
C VAL A 136 13.24 -28.03 -4.90
N GLN A 137 13.70 -27.55 -3.75
CA GLN A 137 14.05 -28.40 -2.60
C GLN A 137 12.83 -29.16 -2.05
N LEU A 138 11.70 -28.47 -1.86
CA LEU A 138 10.46 -29.10 -1.38
C LEU A 138 9.88 -30.08 -2.41
N SER A 139 10.08 -29.82 -3.71
CA SER A 139 9.59 -30.68 -4.78
C SER A 139 10.39 -31.98 -4.92
N SER A 140 11.67 -31.96 -4.57
CA SER A 140 12.57 -33.13 -4.63
C SER A 140 12.50 -34.04 -3.39
N GLY A 141 11.59 -33.78 -2.46
CA GLY A 141 11.43 -34.58 -1.24
C GLY A 141 12.49 -34.31 -0.18
N GLY A 142 13.24 -33.21 -0.31
CA GLY A 142 14.14 -32.73 0.74
C GLY A 142 13.34 -32.45 2.01
N ALA A 143 13.40 -33.38 2.96
CA ALA A 143 12.63 -33.28 4.19
C ALA A 143 13.03 -32.00 4.94
N ALA A 144 12.06 -31.13 5.22
CA ALA A 144 12.20 -30.02 6.16
C ALA A 144 12.49 -30.47 7.63
N GLY A 145 12.72 -31.78 7.84
CA GLY A 145 12.90 -32.47 9.13
C GLY A 145 14.12 -33.39 9.24
N GLY A 146 15.05 -33.40 8.27
CA GLY A 146 16.34 -34.10 8.43
C GLY A 146 17.40 -33.14 8.97
N GLY A 147 17.88 -33.35 10.20
CA GLY A 147 19.10 -32.71 10.67
C GLY A 147 20.28 -33.20 9.82
N GLY A 148 20.77 -32.36 8.91
CA GLY A 148 21.93 -32.67 8.07
C GLY A 148 21.87 -31.99 6.72
N ALA A 149 22.73 -30.97 6.56
CA ALA A 149 23.23 -30.39 5.31
C ALA A 149 22.23 -29.99 4.21
N GLY A 150 22.16 -28.68 3.95
CA GLY A 150 21.78 -28.16 2.63
C GLY A 150 20.43 -27.43 2.55
N VAL A 151 20.25 -26.37 3.32
CA VAL A 151 19.40 -25.25 2.84
C VAL A 151 20.25 -24.46 1.86
N CYS A 152 19.79 -24.37 0.60
CA CYS A 152 20.18 -23.42 -0.45
C CYS A 152 21.52 -22.68 -0.22
N GLY A 153 22.64 -23.08 -0.84
CA GLY A 153 23.76 -22.22 -1.32
C GLY A 153 24.31 -21.08 -0.44
N VAL A 154 23.85 -20.94 0.78
CA VAL A 154 24.33 -20.12 1.86
C VAL A 154 25.38 -21.02 2.48
N ARG A 155 26.64 -20.61 2.38
CA ARG A 155 27.71 -21.23 3.16
C ARG A 155 27.20 -21.40 4.59
N GLU A 156 27.55 -22.51 5.24
CA GLU A 156 27.44 -22.62 6.69
C GLU A 156 28.38 -21.58 7.33
N GLU A 157 28.04 -20.29 7.20
CA GLU A 157 28.64 -19.20 7.94
C GLU A 157 27.91 -19.15 9.27
N GLY A 158 28.31 -20.07 10.15
CA GLY A 158 28.03 -20.02 11.58
C GLY A 158 26.56 -20.13 11.99
N GLU A 159 26.34 -20.15 13.30
CA GLU A 159 25.04 -20.18 13.96
C GLU A 159 24.28 -18.83 13.85
N GLU A 160 24.40 -18.11 12.73
CA GLU A 160 23.62 -16.90 12.49
C GLU A 160 22.20 -17.30 12.00
N GLY A 161 21.18 -17.02 12.82
CA GLY A 161 19.81 -17.53 12.66
C GLY A 161 19.09 -17.29 11.32
N ASP A 162 17.90 -17.88 11.14
CA ASP A 162 17.01 -17.72 9.96
C ASP A 162 16.40 -16.31 9.89
N HIS A 163 17.24 -15.29 9.76
CA HIS A 163 16.83 -13.89 9.75
C HIS A 163 15.98 -13.57 8.51
N ARG A 164 16.13 -14.31 7.40
CA ARG A 164 15.33 -14.10 6.17
C ARG A 164 14.00 -14.86 6.14
N GLY A 165 13.72 -15.70 7.15
CA GLY A 165 12.46 -16.44 7.31
C GLY A 165 12.24 -17.60 6.33
N ILE A 166 13.24 -17.98 5.52
CA ILE A 166 13.11 -19.00 4.48
C ILE A 166 13.02 -20.40 5.08
N ARG A 167 13.76 -20.67 6.18
CA ARG A 167 13.69 -21.97 6.87
C ARG A 167 12.34 -22.13 7.57
N THR A 168 11.81 -21.07 8.16
CA THR A 168 10.43 -21.06 8.70
C THR A 168 9.43 -21.36 7.59
N LEU A 169 9.52 -20.67 6.46
CA LEU A 169 8.62 -20.90 5.32
C LEU A 169 8.71 -22.34 4.80
N ALA A 170 9.90 -22.92 4.73
CA ALA A 170 10.11 -24.31 4.28
C ALA A 170 9.38 -25.35 5.12
N ARG A 171 9.21 -25.10 6.43
CA ARG A 171 8.51 -26.01 7.34
C ARG A 171 7.00 -25.84 7.32
N VAL A 172 6.54 -24.62 7.07
CA VAL A 172 5.12 -24.28 7.02
C VAL A 172 4.52 -24.71 5.67
N LEU A 173 5.26 -24.54 4.57
CA LEU A 173 4.77 -24.76 3.21
C LEU A 173 4.60 -26.24 2.86
N ASP A 174 3.46 -26.59 2.29
CA ASP A 174 3.13 -27.92 1.79
C ASP A 174 2.71 -27.86 0.31
N LEU A 175 3.51 -28.51 -0.54
CA LEU A 175 3.30 -28.61 -1.99
C LEU A 175 2.76 -29.98 -2.42
N SER A 176 2.32 -30.83 -1.48
CA SER A 176 1.92 -32.21 -1.74
C SER A 176 0.69 -32.35 -2.63
N LEU A 177 -0.18 -31.34 -2.67
CA LEU A 177 -1.36 -31.32 -3.53
C LEU A 177 -1.12 -30.74 -4.93
N LEU A 178 0.07 -30.20 -5.18
CA LEU A 178 0.48 -29.75 -6.50
C LEU A 178 1.06 -30.90 -7.31
N LYS A 179 0.66 -31.02 -8.58
CA LYS A 179 1.29 -31.90 -9.56
C LYS A 179 2.70 -31.43 -9.88
N PHE A 180 3.55 -32.31 -10.40
CA PHE A 180 4.91 -31.92 -10.85
C PHE A 180 4.88 -30.76 -11.85
N GLN A 181 3.97 -30.81 -12.84
CA GLN A 181 3.78 -29.70 -13.79
C GLN A 181 3.43 -28.37 -13.10
N GLU A 182 2.60 -28.40 -12.05
CA GLU A 182 2.17 -27.19 -11.34
C GLU A 182 3.32 -26.62 -10.48
N LYS A 183 4.16 -27.49 -9.92
CA LYS A 183 5.40 -27.11 -9.23
C LYS A 183 6.41 -26.48 -10.21
N ASP A 184 6.56 -27.06 -11.40
CA ASP A 184 7.42 -26.51 -12.45
C ASP A 184 6.93 -25.14 -12.92
N GLN A 185 5.60 -24.96 -13.04
CA GLN A 185 5.00 -23.67 -13.36
C GLN A 185 5.22 -22.63 -12.25
N LEU A 186 5.21 -23.05 -10.98
CA LEU A 186 5.54 -22.19 -9.84
C LEU A 186 7.00 -21.72 -9.92
N VAL A 187 7.92 -22.63 -10.25
CA VAL A 187 9.35 -22.33 -10.47
C VAL A 187 9.52 -21.36 -11.65
N ASP A 188 8.86 -21.62 -12.78
CA ASP A 188 8.88 -20.75 -13.96
C ASP A 188 8.36 -19.34 -13.65
N ALA A 189 7.28 -19.22 -12.85
CA ALA A 189 6.78 -17.93 -12.38
C ALA A 189 7.85 -17.16 -11.59
N LEU A 190 8.55 -17.81 -10.66
CA LEU A 190 9.61 -17.21 -9.84
C LEU A 190 10.82 -16.81 -10.70
N GLN A 191 11.21 -17.63 -11.67
CA GLN A 191 12.30 -17.32 -12.59
C GLN A 191 12.00 -16.07 -13.43
N LYS A 192 10.74 -15.90 -13.85
CA LYS A 192 10.27 -14.74 -14.61
C LYS A 192 10.25 -13.43 -13.82
N TRP A 193 10.32 -13.49 -12.49
CA TRP A 193 10.45 -12.30 -11.66
C TRP A 193 11.86 -11.72 -11.63
N ARG A 194 12.84 -12.46 -12.15
CA ARG A 194 14.22 -12.00 -12.23
C ARG A 194 14.35 -10.81 -13.19
N THR A 195 15.28 -9.92 -12.87
CA THR A 195 15.58 -8.67 -13.58
C THR A 195 16.34 -8.88 -14.90
N ALA A 196 16.75 -10.11 -15.20
CA ALA A 196 17.57 -10.46 -16.36
C ALA A 196 16.95 -10.02 -17.70
N VAL A 197 15.62 -9.99 -17.80
CA VAL A 197 14.91 -9.59 -19.02
C VAL A 197 14.22 -8.26 -18.78
N ALA A 198 14.63 -7.18 -19.44
CA ALA A 198 13.96 -5.89 -19.34
C ALA A 198 12.44 -6.00 -19.62
N TYR A 199 11.62 -5.32 -18.83
CA TYR A 199 10.17 -5.31 -19.00
C TYR A 199 9.63 -3.90 -18.77
N ASP A 200 8.94 -3.36 -19.76
CA ASP A 200 8.33 -2.03 -19.70
C ASP A 200 6.92 -2.13 -19.13
N MET A 201 6.81 -1.95 -17.82
CA MET A 201 5.53 -1.97 -17.12
C MET A 201 4.66 -0.77 -17.46
N VAL A 202 5.24 0.39 -17.73
CA VAL A 202 4.49 1.62 -18.04
C VAL A 202 3.75 1.42 -19.37
N LYS A 203 4.45 0.91 -20.39
CA LYS A 203 3.84 0.55 -21.67
C LYS A 203 2.80 -0.56 -21.53
N ALA A 204 3.05 -1.55 -20.67
CA ALA A 204 2.09 -2.62 -20.43
C ALA A 204 0.81 -2.10 -19.75
N TRP A 205 0.94 -1.23 -18.75
CA TRP A 205 -0.19 -0.53 -18.12
C TRP A 205 -0.95 0.33 -19.13
N ASP A 206 -0.23 1.09 -19.96
CA ASP A 206 -0.84 1.91 -21.01
C ASP A 206 -1.61 1.06 -22.02
N ALA A 207 -1.05 -0.08 -22.44
CA ALA A 207 -1.73 -1.02 -23.33
C ALA A 207 -3.02 -1.58 -22.71
N ARG A 208 -3.02 -1.86 -21.40
CA ARG A 208 -4.24 -2.25 -20.65
C ARG A 208 -5.26 -1.12 -20.66
N ALA A 209 -4.84 0.11 -20.37
CA ALA A 209 -5.70 1.28 -20.38
C ALA A 209 -6.30 1.54 -21.78
N ARG A 210 -5.50 1.49 -22.84
CA ARG A 210 -5.99 1.63 -24.23
C ARG A 210 -7.01 0.56 -24.58
N LYS A 211 -6.74 -0.69 -24.20
CA LYS A 211 -7.68 -1.80 -24.44
C LYS A 211 -9.00 -1.57 -23.71
N TRP A 212 -8.95 -1.14 -22.45
CA TRP A 212 -10.14 -0.94 -21.62
C TRP A 212 -10.97 0.28 -22.05
N TYR A 213 -10.33 1.43 -22.22
CA TYR A 213 -11.02 2.67 -22.52
C TYR A 213 -11.41 2.82 -24.00
N GLY A 214 -10.70 2.12 -24.90
CA GLY A 214 -10.93 2.18 -26.33
C GLY A 214 -10.87 3.62 -26.84
N ASP A 215 -11.89 4.01 -27.61
CA ASP A 215 -12.02 5.36 -28.19
C ASP A 215 -12.05 6.49 -27.14
N ARG A 216 -12.32 6.16 -25.87
CA ARG A 216 -12.37 7.15 -24.77
C ARG A 216 -11.05 7.26 -24.00
N TYR A 217 -9.98 6.60 -24.45
CA TYR A 217 -8.69 6.59 -23.77
C TYR A 217 -8.09 7.98 -23.55
N ASP A 218 -8.26 8.90 -24.52
CA ASP A 218 -7.77 10.28 -24.39
C ASP A 218 -8.53 11.06 -23.30
N PHE A 219 -9.78 10.69 -23.04
CA PHE A 219 -10.64 11.25 -22.00
C PHE A 219 -10.59 10.47 -20.68
N ARG A 220 -9.65 9.52 -20.52
CA ARG A 220 -9.61 8.62 -19.35
C ARG A 220 -9.53 9.35 -18.01
N ARG A 221 -8.88 10.53 -17.95
CA ARG A 221 -8.82 11.33 -16.72
C ARG A 221 -10.22 11.72 -16.23
N ASN A 222 -11.12 12.07 -17.13
CA ASN A 222 -12.51 12.41 -16.81
C ASN A 222 -13.30 11.16 -16.43
N LEU A 223 -13.01 10.01 -17.07
CA LEU A 223 -13.64 8.74 -16.70
C LEU A 223 -13.21 8.26 -15.32
N VAL A 224 -11.94 8.43 -14.95
CA VAL A 224 -11.44 8.12 -13.60
C VAL A 224 -12.12 9.00 -12.55
N ASP A 225 -12.29 10.28 -12.85
CA ASP A 225 -13.01 11.21 -11.97
C ASP A 225 -14.48 10.82 -11.77
N TRP A 226 -15.14 10.47 -12.87
CA TRP A 226 -16.51 9.95 -12.84
C TRP A 226 -16.61 8.64 -12.05
N ASP A 227 -15.72 7.67 -12.31
CA ASP A 227 -15.67 6.38 -11.58
C ASP A 227 -15.51 6.61 -10.08
N TYR A 228 -14.66 7.56 -9.68
CA TYR A 228 -14.48 7.87 -8.26
C TYR A 228 -15.77 8.39 -7.63
N HIS A 229 -16.33 9.48 -8.17
CA HIS A 229 -17.47 10.15 -7.55
C HIS A 229 -18.77 9.34 -7.65
N MET A 230 -18.99 8.65 -8.79
CA MET A 230 -20.25 7.98 -9.08
C MET A 230 -20.27 6.50 -8.68
N ARG A 231 -19.10 5.86 -8.53
CA ARG A 231 -19.00 4.45 -8.13
C ARG A 231 -18.33 4.30 -6.78
N LEU A 232 -17.06 4.70 -6.64
CA LEU A 232 -16.27 4.42 -5.44
C LEU A 232 -16.80 5.15 -4.20
N GLN A 233 -16.97 6.47 -4.31
CA GLN A 233 -17.48 7.31 -3.24
C GLN A 233 -18.93 6.98 -2.90
N ALA A 234 -19.76 6.73 -3.91
CA ALA A 234 -21.16 6.35 -3.74
C ALA A 234 -21.34 4.96 -3.10
N ALA A 235 -20.43 4.02 -3.34
CA ALA A 235 -20.43 2.71 -2.69
C ALA A 235 -20.10 2.78 -1.18
N GLY A 236 -19.38 3.83 -0.78
CA GLY A 236 -18.97 4.06 0.60
C GLY A 236 -17.73 3.27 1.02
N THR A 237 -17.36 3.43 2.28
CA THR A 237 -16.27 2.68 2.92
C THR A 237 -16.83 1.42 3.59
N PRO A 238 -16.29 0.21 3.30
CA PRO A 238 -16.72 -1.03 3.93
C PRO A 238 -16.85 -0.92 5.46
N GLY A 239 -18.00 -1.33 6.00
CA GLY A 239 -18.27 -1.31 7.45
C GLY A 239 -18.56 0.08 8.03
N GLN A 240 -18.65 1.12 7.21
CA GLN A 240 -19.02 2.48 7.60
C GLN A 240 -20.36 2.89 6.96
N ASP A 241 -20.98 3.95 7.46
CA ASP A 241 -22.16 4.53 6.81
C ASP A 241 -21.79 4.97 5.38
N PRO A 242 -22.46 4.47 4.31
CA PRO A 242 -22.21 4.90 2.94
C PRO A 242 -22.33 6.41 2.72
N ALA A 243 -23.09 7.13 3.54
CA ALA A 243 -23.21 8.59 3.48
C ALA A 243 -21.89 9.32 3.78
N ASN A 244 -20.95 8.67 4.48
CA ASN A 244 -19.64 9.22 4.79
C ASN A 244 -18.67 9.19 3.59
N GLY A 245 -19.04 8.51 2.50
CA GLY A 245 -18.22 8.40 1.30
C GLY A 245 -17.07 7.40 1.44
N SER A 246 -16.01 7.62 0.64
CA SER A 246 -14.86 6.70 0.58
C SER A 246 -13.66 7.23 1.36
N ILE A 247 -13.05 6.35 2.16
CA ILE A 247 -11.73 6.55 2.80
C ILE A 247 -10.59 6.41 1.78
N ILE A 248 -10.84 5.78 0.64
CA ILE A 248 -9.91 5.79 -0.48
C ILE A 248 -9.94 7.20 -1.05
N HIS A 249 -8.87 7.97 -0.85
CA HIS A 249 -8.83 9.36 -1.25
C HIS A 249 -8.71 9.51 -2.77
N PHE A 250 -9.37 10.54 -3.32
CA PHE A 250 -9.40 10.80 -4.76
C PHE A 250 -8.01 10.86 -5.39
N HIS A 251 -7.05 11.53 -4.76
CA HIS A 251 -5.69 11.64 -5.29
C HIS A 251 -4.98 10.29 -5.39
N HIS A 252 -5.09 9.41 -4.37
CA HIS A 252 -4.50 8.08 -4.43
C HIS A 252 -5.18 7.23 -5.51
N PHE A 253 -6.53 7.23 -5.55
CA PHE A 253 -7.28 6.51 -6.56
C PHE A 253 -6.92 6.96 -7.98
N ARG A 254 -6.91 8.27 -8.24
CA ARG A 254 -6.56 8.83 -9.53
C ARG A 254 -5.12 8.51 -9.91
N HIS A 255 -4.18 8.65 -8.98
CA HIS A 255 -2.77 8.36 -9.21
C HIS A 255 -2.56 6.89 -9.60
N TRP A 256 -3.19 5.96 -8.87
CA TRP A 256 -3.13 4.53 -9.20
C TRP A 256 -3.77 4.23 -10.57
N ARG A 257 -4.96 4.76 -10.86
CA ARG A 257 -5.61 4.55 -12.17
C ARG A 257 -4.77 5.08 -13.35
N MET A 258 -3.98 6.12 -13.13
CA MET A 258 -3.17 6.75 -14.17
C MET A 258 -1.78 6.13 -14.32
N HIS A 259 -1.16 5.67 -13.23
CA HIS A 259 0.27 5.31 -13.21
C HIS A 259 0.54 3.91 -12.62
N GLY A 260 -0.47 3.24 -12.06
CA GLY A 260 -0.34 1.93 -11.43
C GLY A 260 0.34 1.94 -10.07
N VAL A 261 0.54 3.09 -9.42
CA VAL A 261 1.12 3.19 -8.07
C VAL A 261 0.01 3.43 -7.05
N ALA A 262 -0.24 2.44 -6.18
CA ALA A 262 -1.28 2.52 -5.16
C ALA A 262 -0.76 3.15 -3.87
N TYR A 263 0.46 2.74 -3.50
CA TYR A 263 1.13 3.09 -2.25
C TYR A 263 2.41 3.87 -2.56
N GLU A 264 2.33 5.20 -2.53
CA GLU A 264 3.48 6.11 -2.62
C GLU A 264 4.01 6.38 -1.20
N LEU A 265 4.84 5.45 -0.70
CA LEU A 265 5.22 5.38 0.73
C LEU A 265 6.44 6.23 1.07
N ARG A 266 7.19 6.67 0.06
CA ARG A 266 8.41 7.49 0.18
C ARG A 266 8.53 8.41 -1.03
N ASP A 267 9.19 9.53 -0.81
CA ASP A 267 9.61 10.47 -1.84
C ASP A 267 10.79 9.87 -2.63
N SER A 268 10.46 9.07 -3.64
CA SER A 268 11.41 8.30 -4.44
C SER A 268 10.80 7.98 -5.80
N HIS A 269 11.65 7.65 -6.78
CA HIS A 269 11.18 7.28 -8.11
C HIS A 269 10.67 5.83 -8.15
N TYR A 270 9.45 5.65 -8.66
CA TYR A 270 8.82 4.35 -8.89
C TYR A 270 8.90 4.03 -10.38
N ASN A 271 10.04 3.50 -10.82
CA ASN A 271 10.35 3.30 -12.23
C ASN A 271 10.72 1.85 -12.59
N GLN A 272 10.78 0.94 -11.61
CA GLN A 272 11.07 -0.48 -11.85
C GLN A 272 9.79 -1.30 -11.98
N PRO A 273 9.73 -2.30 -12.86
CA PRO A 273 8.53 -3.12 -13.02
C PRO A 273 8.32 -4.05 -11.81
N ASN A 274 7.10 -4.09 -11.27
CA ASN A 274 6.69 -5.15 -10.36
C ASN A 274 6.40 -6.43 -11.15
N ARG A 275 7.45 -7.23 -11.34
CA ARG A 275 7.36 -8.48 -12.12
C ARG A 275 6.49 -9.53 -11.45
N SER A 276 6.26 -9.41 -10.14
CA SER A 276 5.37 -10.32 -9.44
C SER A 276 3.91 -10.18 -9.90
N LEU A 277 3.53 -9.08 -10.57
CA LEU A 277 2.20 -8.85 -11.14
C LEU A 277 2.08 -9.33 -12.61
N LEU A 278 3.09 -10.03 -13.13
CA LEU A 278 3.07 -10.59 -14.47
C LEU A 278 2.49 -11.99 -14.45
N SER A 279 1.69 -12.32 -15.45
CA SER A 279 1.02 -13.61 -15.58
C SER A 279 0.81 -13.99 -17.04
N THR A 280 0.34 -15.21 -17.25
CA THR A 280 0.08 -15.75 -18.58
C THR A 280 -1.40 -15.66 -18.92
N ALA A 281 -1.79 -14.80 -19.86
CA ALA A 281 -3.14 -14.79 -20.40
C ALA A 281 -3.27 -15.80 -21.54
N TYR A 282 -4.38 -16.54 -21.56
CA TYR A 282 -4.70 -17.51 -22.60
C TYR A 282 -5.82 -16.98 -23.50
N GLY A 283 -5.73 -17.25 -24.80
CA GLY A 283 -6.72 -16.81 -25.77
C GLY A 283 -6.70 -17.65 -27.05
N LYS A 284 -7.52 -17.27 -28.03
CA LYS A 284 -7.54 -17.89 -29.35
C LYS A 284 -7.29 -16.82 -30.42
N THR A 285 -6.48 -17.13 -31.43
CA THR A 285 -6.28 -16.24 -32.57
C THR A 285 -7.60 -15.98 -33.28
N ARG A 286 -7.91 -14.73 -33.64
CA ARG A 286 -9.08 -14.44 -34.49
C ARG A 286 -8.88 -15.13 -35.84
N GLY A 287 -9.87 -15.93 -36.25
CA GLY A 287 -9.83 -16.79 -37.44
C GLY A 287 -9.66 -16.11 -38.81
N LEU A 288 -9.35 -14.81 -38.83
CA LEU A 288 -9.17 -13.99 -40.03
C LEU A 288 -7.72 -13.56 -40.30
N LEU A 289 -6.78 -13.82 -39.38
CA LEU A 289 -5.36 -13.62 -39.68
C LEU A 289 -4.95 -14.70 -40.67
N LEU A 290 -4.90 -14.33 -41.96
CA LEU A 290 -4.29 -15.15 -42.99
C LEU A 290 -2.87 -15.47 -42.53
N SER A 291 -2.51 -16.75 -42.47
CA SER A 291 -1.11 -17.17 -42.51
C SER A 291 -0.44 -16.42 -43.68
N PRO A 292 0.86 -16.03 -43.61
CA PRO A 292 1.57 -15.38 -44.73
C PRO A 292 1.41 -16.12 -46.06
N ASN A 293 1.02 -17.40 -45.99
CA ASN A 293 0.81 -18.32 -47.10
C ASN A 293 -0.67 -18.45 -47.54
N GLY A 294 -1.58 -17.58 -47.07
CA GLY A 294 -2.99 -17.55 -47.48
C GLY A 294 -3.87 -18.71 -46.99
N LYS A 295 -3.34 -19.63 -46.17
CA LYS A 295 -4.10 -20.77 -45.62
C LYS A 295 -4.72 -20.41 -44.27
N THR A 296 -6.01 -20.68 -44.14
CA THR A 296 -6.72 -20.62 -42.85
C THR A 296 -6.51 -21.94 -42.12
N GLU A 297 -5.55 -21.96 -41.19
CA GLU A 297 -4.93 -23.21 -40.71
C GLU A 297 -5.78 -24.02 -39.72
N PHE A 298 -6.82 -23.45 -39.09
CA PHE A 298 -7.56 -24.13 -38.02
C PHE A 298 -9.07 -24.02 -38.16
N LYS A 299 -9.66 -25.02 -38.84
CA LYS A 299 -11.10 -25.27 -38.91
C LYS A 299 -11.46 -26.48 -38.03
N ASP A 300 -12.58 -26.44 -37.30
CA ASP A 300 -13.09 -27.63 -36.58
C ASP A 300 -13.57 -28.70 -37.57
N ARG A 301 -13.99 -29.85 -37.03
CA ARG A 301 -14.60 -30.95 -37.79
C ARG A 301 -15.87 -30.51 -38.57
N SER A 302 -16.47 -29.40 -38.19
CA SER A 302 -17.61 -28.75 -38.85
C SER A 302 -17.19 -27.60 -39.79
N LEU A 303 -15.90 -27.54 -40.16
CA LEU A 303 -15.29 -26.54 -41.05
C LEU A 303 -15.35 -25.09 -40.53
N ARG A 304 -15.61 -24.86 -39.25
CA ARG A 304 -15.66 -23.52 -38.64
C ARG A 304 -14.29 -23.08 -38.16
N HIS A 305 -13.93 -21.82 -38.41
CA HIS A 305 -12.67 -21.26 -37.92
C HIS A 305 -12.68 -21.16 -36.39
N VAL A 306 -11.83 -21.95 -35.72
CA VAL A 306 -11.80 -21.99 -34.25
C VAL A 306 -10.65 -21.15 -33.67
N GLY A 307 -9.69 -20.74 -34.49
CA GLY A 307 -8.48 -20.04 -34.05
C GLY A 307 -7.49 -20.96 -33.32
N ARG A 308 -6.20 -20.64 -33.39
CA ARG A 308 -5.16 -21.35 -32.63
C ARG A 308 -5.18 -20.87 -31.18
N SER A 309 -5.11 -21.78 -30.22
CA SER A 309 -4.88 -21.40 -28.82
C SER A 309 -3.50 -20.76 -28.68
N VAL A 310 -3.46 -19.57 -28.11
CA VAL A 310 -2.24 -18.77 -27.90
C VAL A 310 -2.18 -18.34 -26.44
N SER A 311 -0.97 -18.19 -25.91
CA SER A 311 -0.71 -17.65 -24.59
C SER A 311 0.20 -16.43 -24.73
N ALA A 312 -0.05 -15.39 -23.93
CA ALA A 312 0.75 -14.18 -23.87
C ALA A 312 1.15 -13.89 -22.44
N TRP A 313 2.45 -13.86 -22.18
CA TRP A 313 2.98 -13.47 -20.89
C TRP A 313 3.12 -11.94 -20.80
N GLY A 314 2.65 -11.36 -19.70
CA GLY A 314 2.71 -9.92 -19.49
C GLY A 314 1.86 -9.46 -18.31
N PHE A 315 1.59 -8.16 -18.26
CA PHE A 315 0.78 -7.54 -17.23
C PHE A 315 -0.71 -7.61 -17.62
N TRP A 316 -1.47 -8.40 -16.85
CA TRP A 316 -2.89 -8.65 -17.09
C TRP A 316 -3.76 -8.29 -15.88
N ALA A 317 -3.21 -7.56 -14.91
CA ALA A 317 -3.93 -7.21 -13.69
C ALA A 317 -5.16 -6.31 -13.94
N ASP A 318 -6.01 -6.19 -12.93
CA ASP A 318 -7.07 -5.19 -12.89
C ASP A 318 -6.46 -3.78 -12.82
N ILE A 319 -6.99 -2.88 -13.64
CA ILE A 319 -6.60 -1.46 -13.69
C ILE A 319 -7.74 -0.54 -13.25
N LEU A 320 -8.85 -1.11 -12.77
CA LEU A 320 -10.01 -0.39 -12.30
C LEU A 320 -10.19 -0.52 -10.79
N ASN A 321 -10.25 -1.74 -10.27
CA ASN A 321 -10.39 -1.99 -8.84
C ASN A 321 -9.00 -2.09 -8.22
N GLY A 322 -8.62 -1.06 -7.46
CA GLY A 322 -7.30 -1.00 -6.82
C GLY A 322 -7.17 -1.89 -5.58
N PRO A 323 -5.93 -2.06 -5.08
CA PRO A 323 -5.62 -2.95 -3.95
C PRO A 323 -6.08 -2.44 -2.58
N TYR A 324 -6.69 -1.25 -2.53
CA TYR A 324 -6.97 -0.52 -1.30
C TYR A 324 -7.87 -1.28 -0.33
N HIS A 325 -8.82 -2.08 -0.82
CA HIS A 325 -9.73 -2.79 0.04
C HIS A 325 -9.03 -3.82 0.93
N SER A 326 -7.98 -4.50 0.43
CA SER A 326 -7.31 -5.57 1.15
C SER A 326 -6.84 -5.15 2.55
N PHE A 327 -6.17 -4.00 2.66
CA PHE A 327 -5.59 -3.53 3.92
C PHE A 327 -5.96 -2.10 4.30
N GLY A 328 -6.62 -1.35 3.41
CA GLY A 328 -6.77 0.10 3.54
C GLY A 328 -8.18 0.60 3.90
N THR A 329 -9.20 -0.26 3.93
CA THR A 329 -10.58 0.22 4.17
C THR A 329 -11.21 -0.20 5.48
N LEU A 330 -10.60 -1.15 6.20
CA LEU A 330 -11.06 -1.57 7.53
C LEU A 330 -9.89 -1.54 8.50
N THR A 331 -10.02 -0.80 9.58
CA THR A 331 -9.11 -0.74 10.73
C THR A 331 -9.92 -0.86 12.02
N GLU A 332 -9.25 -1.35 13.05
CA GLU A 332 -9.78 -1.42 14.40
C GLU A 332 -9.62 -0.10 15.17
N GLU A 333 -8.86 0.86 14.62
CA GLU A 333 -8.64 2.18 15.20
C GLU A 333 -9.73 3.17 14.75
N PRO A 334 -10.74 3.47 15.59
CA PRO A 334 -11.89 4.26 15.16
C PRO A 334 -11.52 5.72 14.83
N SER A 335 -10.41 6.20 15.40
CA SER A 335 -9.86 7.54 15.15
C SER A 335 -9.53 7.81 13.68
N PHE A 336 -9.26 6.76 12.89
CA PHE A 336 -8.97 6.87 11.46
C PHE A 336 -10.21 7.21 10.64
N TYR A 337 -11.41 6.89 11.14
CA TYR A 337 -12.67 7.23 10.48
C TYR A 337 -13.20 8.61 10.85
N LYS A 338 -12.46 9.41 11.63
CA LYS A 338 -12.85 10.78 11.95
C LYS A 338 -12.94 11.60 10.66
N ILE A 339 -14.09 12.26 10.48
CA ILE A 339 -14.37 13.11 9.33
C ILE A 339 -14.14 14.57 9.71
N SER A 340 -13.45 15.30 8.83
CA SER A 340 -13.29 16.75 8.89
C SER A 340 -13.52 17.32 7.50
N ASN A 341 -14.24 18.44 7.38
CA ASN A 341 -14.55 19.05 6.09
C ASN A 341 -15.18 18.08 5.06
N LYS A 342 -16.07 17.20 5.51
CA LYS A 342 -16.75 16.17 4.69
C LYS A 342 -15.81 15.12 4.06
N GLN A 343 -14.59 14.99 4.56
CA GLN A 343 -13.63 13.98 4.14
C GLN A 343 -13.05 13.26 5.35
N TYR A 344 -12.63 12.01 5.16
CA TYR A 344 -11.89 11.31 6.19
C TYR A 344 -10.56 12.01 6.46
N SER A 345 -10.22 12.17 7.74
CA SER A 345 -8.95 12.75 8.17
C SER A 345 -7.74 11.87 7.85
N ARG A 346 -7.98 10.55 7.70
CA ARG A 346 -7.03 9.54 7.25
C ARG A 346 -7.49 8.93 5.93
N THR A 347 -6.54 8.43 5.16
CA THR A 347 -6.74 7.82 3.85
C THR A 347 -6.59 6.31 3.93
N ALA A 348 -6.98 5.61 2.87
CA ALA A 348 -6.77 4.17 2.77
C ALA A 348 -5.28 3.76 2.83
N VAL A 349 -4.35 4.65 2.45
CA VAL A 349 -2.91 4.39 2.56
C VAL A 349 -2.46 4.46 4.02
N ASP A 350 -2.96 5.43 4.80
CA ASP A 350 -2.71 5.52 6.25
C ASP A 350 -3.18 4.24 6.97
N VAL A 351 -4.40 3.80 6.63
CA VAL A 351 -5.00 2.60 7.20
C VAL A 351 -4.18 1.36 6.84
N ALA A 352 -3.72 1.25 5.59
CA ALA A 352 -2.90 0.12 5.15
C ALA A 352 -1.54 0.08 5.86
N GLU A 353 -0.84 1.22 6.00
CA GLU A 353 0.42 1.28 6.75
C GLU A 353 0.22 0.91 8.22
N HIS A 354 -0.84 1.44 8.86
CA HIS A 354 -1.16 1.12 10.25
C HIS A 354 -1.50 -0.37 10.43
N ASN A 355 -2.39 -0.91 9.59
CA ASN A 355 -2.80 -2.31 9.67
C ASN A 355 -1.60 -3.25 9.47
N MET A 356 -0.73 -2.99 8.50
CA MET A 356 0.47 -3.80 8.30
C MET A 356 1.44 -3.71 9.48
N ALA A 357 1.59 -2.53 10.09
CA ALA A 357 2.38 -2.37 11.30
C ALA A 357 1.76 -3.12 12.49
N ALA A 358 0.44 -3.08 12.65
CA ALA A 358 -0.30 -3.80 13.70
C ALA A 358 -0.16 -5.31 13.53
N LEU A 359 -0.31 -5.83 12.31
CA LEU A 359 -0.13 -7.26 12.01
C LEU A 359 1.30 -7.72 12.31
N LEU A 360 2.32 -6.93 11.95
CA LEU A 360 3.71 -7.24 12.27
C LEU A 360 4.01 -7.17 13.76
N HIS A 361 3.47 -6.16 14.45
CA HIS A 361 3.62 -6.05 15.91
C HIS A 361 3.04 -7.30 16.58
N GLU A 362 1.79 -7.64 16.27
CA GLU A 362 1.09 -8.75 16.90
C GLU A 362 1.72 -10.11 16.59
N LEU A 363 2.20 -10.32 15.37
CA LEU A 363 2.97 -11.51 15.04
C LEU A 363 4.20 -11.65 15.94
N ARG A 364 4.93 -10.55 16.17
CA ARG A 364 6.24 -10.52 16.84
C ARG A 364 6.12 -10.54 18.36
N THR A 365 5.16 -9.83 18.93
CA THR A 365 4.96 -9.72 20.38
C THR A 365 3.90 -10.68 20.91
N GLY A 366 2.96 -11.12 20.06
CA GLY A 366 1.76 -11.86 20.47
C GLY A 366 0.66 -10.95 21.03
N THR A 367 0.89 -9.65 21.11
CA THR A 367 -0.01 -8.66 21.71
C THR A 367 -0.56 -7.72 20.66
N ARG A 368 -1.80 -7.26 20.86
CA ARG A 368 -2.43 -6.29 19.97
C ARG A 368 -1.73 -4.94 20.07
N LEU A 369 -1.47 -4.31 18.91
CA LEU A 369 -1.00 -2.92 18.87
C LEU A 369 -2.16 -1.98 19.25
N ALA A 370 -1.98 -1.17 20.29
CA ALA A 370 -2.90 -0.09 20.65
C ALA A 370 -2.23 1.26 20.43
N LEU A 371 -2.90 2.19 19.75
CA LEU A 371 -2.44 3.57 19.70
C LEU A 371 -2.79 4.27 21.02
N ALA A 372 -1.78 4.86 21.69
CA ALA A 372 -2.00 5.65 22.89
C ALA A 372 -2.96 6.82 22.63
N SER A 373 -3.81 7.17 23.60
CA SER A 373 -4.74 8.29 23.49
C SER A 373 -4.00 9.59 23.16
N GLY A 374 -4.27 10.16 21.99
CA GLY A 374 -3.63 11.40 21.52
C GLY A 374 -2.34 11.21 20.70
N SER A 375 -1.84 9.97 20.52
CA SER A 375 -0.76 9.69 19.58
C SER A 375 -1.30 9.68 18.15
N GLU A 376 -0.71 10.49 17.25
CA GLU A 376 -1.04 10.43 15.84
C GLU A 376 -0.17 9.37 15.14
N ALA A 377 -0.81 8.41 14.49
CA ALA A 377 -0.11 7.54 13.53
C ALA A 377 0.55 8.40 12.42
N PRO A 378 1.67 7.95 11.82
CA PRO A 378 2.24 8.64 10.66
C PRO A 378 1.18 8.87 9.59
N ARG A 379 1.20 10.06 8.96
CA ARG A 379 0.29 10.36 7.85
C ARG A 379 0.92 9.96 6.53
N ALA A 380 0.20 9.20 5.73
CA ALA A 380 0.54 8.93 4.35
C ALA A 380 0.65 10.25 3.60
N GLN A 381 1.64 10.34 2.73
CA GLN A 381 1.75 11.50 1.87
C GLN A 381 0.57 11.49 0.90
N VAL A 382 0.02 12.68 0.63
CA VAL A 382 -0.93 12.85 -0.47
C VAL A 382 -0.18 12.45 -1.73
N ALA A 383 -0.76 11.54 -2.52
CA ALA A 383 -0.15 11.12 -3.78
C ALA A 383 0.18 12.35 -4.62
N ARG A 384 1.47 12.62 -4.85
CA ARG A 384 1.88 13.76 -5.67
C ARG A 384 1.83 13.30 -7.13
N GLY A 385 1.11 14.04 -7.97
CA GLY A 385 1.24 13.82 -9.41
C GLY A 385 2.65 14.21 -9.87
N PRO A 386 3.19 13.64 -10.96
CA PRO A 386 3.31 12.21 -11.21
C PRO A 386 4.79 11.77 -11.06
N THR A 387 5.00 10.53 -10.62
CA THR A 387 6.31 9.92 -10.40
C THR A 387 6.92 9.28 -11.66
N SER A 388 6.28 9.46 -12.83
CA SER A 388 6.78 8.97 -14.11
C SER A 388 7.79 9.98 -14.72
N LEU A 389 8.83 9.47 -15.39
CA LEU A 389 9.84 10.31 -16.07
C LEU A 389 9.22 11.24 -17.12
N GLU A 390 8.17 10.81 -17.81
CA GLU A 390 7.48 11.59 -18.86
C GLU A 390 6.71 12.77 -18.27
N ASP A 391 6.10 12.58 -17.09
CA ASP A 391 5.39 13.65 -16.42
C ASP A 391 6.33 14.61 -15.67
N LEU A 392 7.45 14.12 -15.12
CA LEU A 392 8.52 14.97 -14.59
C LEU A 392 9.15 15.81 -15.70
N ALA A 393 9.36 15.23 -16.89
CA ALA A 393 9.80 15.96 -18.08
C ALA A 393 8.75 16.99 -18.54
N GLY A 394 7.46 16.63 -18.49
CA GLY A 394 6.35 17.54 -18.77
C GLY A 394 6.26 18.71 -17.77
N GLN A 395 6.50 18.46 -16.48
CA GLN A 395 6.56 19.51 -15.45
C GLN A 395 7.77 20.43 -15.63
N GLN A 396 8.93 19.88 -16.00
CA GLN A 396 10.12 20.68 -16.33
C GLN A 396 9.89 21.55 -17.56
N GLN A 397 9.25 21.01 -18.61
CA GLN A 397 8.87 21.79 -19.79
C GLN A 397 7.86 22.89 -19.45
N GLN A 398 6.84 22.59 -18.66
CA GLN A 398 5.86 23.60 -18.23
C GLN A 398 6.49 24.68 -17.34
N GLN A 399 7.43 24.33 -16.45
CA GLN A 399 8.19 25.32 -15.68
C GLN A 399 9.07 26.18 -16.58
N GLN A 400 9.76 25.60 -17.55
CA GLN A 400 10.56 26.35 -18.52
C GLN A 400 9.70 27.27 -19.40
N GLU A 401 8.52 26.82 -19.83
CA GLU A 401 7.57 27.65 -20.59
C GLU A 401 7.03 28.81 -19.74
N HIS A 402 6.73 28.56 -18.47
CA HIS A 402 6.25 29.59 -17.55
C HIS A 402 7.34 30.61 -17.21
N GLU A 403 8.59 30.17 -17.01
CA GLU A 403 9.75 31.06 -16.83
C GLU A 403 10.02 31.90 -18.09
N GLN A 404 9.88 31.32 -19.29
CA GLN A 404 10.02 32.04 -20.56
C GLN A 404 8.91 33.07 -20.76
N GLN A 405 7.66 32.75 -20.39
CA GLN A 405 6.54 33.70 -20.42
C GLN A 405 6.77 34.87 -19.46
N GLN A 406 7.19 34.59 -18.22
CA GLN A 406 7.51 35.65 -17.25
C GLN A 406 8.68 36.53 -17.72
N GLN A 407 9.70 35.95 -18.35
CA GLN A 407 10.80 36.74 -18.93
C GLN A 407 10.36 37.57 -20.15
N GLN A 408 9.40 37.09 -20.95
CA GLN A 408 8.81 37.86 -22.04
C GLN A 408 7.96 39.02 -21.52
N GLU A 409 7.14 38.79 -20.50
CA GLU A 409 6.33 39.83 -19.86
C GLU A 409 7.21 40.92 -19.24
N GLN A 410 8.25 40.54 -18.47
CA GLN A 410 9.21 41.52 -17.94
C GLN A 410 9.92 42.32 -19.05
N ARG A 411 10.27 41.68 -20.18
CA ARG A 411 10.85 42.39 -21.33
C ARG A 411 9.87 43.33 -22.02
N GLN A 412 8.58 43.01 -22.03
CA GLN A 412 7.55 43.88 -22.59
C GLN A 412 7.29 45.07 -21.67
N ASP A 413 7.26 44.86 -20.35
CA ASP A 413 7.11 45.92 -19.37
C ASP A 413 8.29 46.90 -19.39
N LEU A 414 9.52 46.40 -19.52
CA LEU A 414 10.70 47.26 -19.70
C LEU A 414 10.62 48.10 -20.99
N LYS A 415 10.09 47.54 -22.09
CA LYS A 415 9.92 48.27 -23.35
C LYS A 415 8.79 49.30 -23.27
N GLN A 416 7.70 48.99 -22.56
CA GLN A 416 6.61 49.94 -22.33
C GLN A 416 7.06 51.09 -21.43
N GLY A 417 7.84 50.82 -20.37
CA GLY A 417 8.44 51.84 -19.52
C GLY A 417 9.37 52.79 -20.29
N GLN A 418 10.24 52.25 -21.15
CA GLN A 418 11.12 53.06 -22.02
C GLN A 418 10.33 53.88 -23.06
N GLY A 419 9.22 53.35 -23.57
CA GLY A 419 8.32 54.07 -24.49
C GLY A 419 7.59 55.23 -23.82
N GLN A 420 7.13 55.04 -22.57
CA GLN A 420 6.48 56.09 -21.77
C GLN A 420 7.47 57.20 -21.37
N GLU A 421 8.71 56.85 -21.01
CA GLU A 421 9.76 57.85 -20.76
C GLU A 421 10.13 58.68 -21.99
N GLN A 422 10.17 58.06 -23.19
CA GLN A 422 10.42 58.78 -24.44
C GLN A 422 9.26 59.71 -24.80
N GLN A 423 8.01 59.27 -24.61
CA GLN A 423 6.82 60.11 -24.81
C GLN A 423 6.76 61.27 -23.83
N HIS A 424 7.06 61.05 -22.54
CA HIS A 424 7.16 62.14 -21.55
C HIS A 424 8.25 63.14 -21.91
N ARG A 425 9.42 62.68 -22.40
CA ARG A 425 10.49 63.56 -22.89
C ARG A 425 10.07 64.38 -24.10
N HIS A 426 9.32 63.78 -25.02
CA HIS A 426 8.81 64.45 -26.22
C HIS A 426 7.74 65.50 -25.87
N HIS A 427 6.82 65.18 -24.95
CA HIS A 427 5.79 66.10 -24.49
C HIS A 427 6.38 67.30 -23.73
N HIS A 428 7.40 67.07 -22.92
CA HIS A 428 8.12 68.13 -22.21
C HIS A 428 8.90 69.05 -23.18
N HIS A 429 9.40 68.52 -24.29
CA HIS A 429 10.07 69.30 -25.33
C HIS A 429 9.07 70.13 -26.17
N GLN A 430 7.89 69.58 -26.44
CA GLN A 430 6.83 70.25 -27.19
C GLN A 430 6.18 71.39 -26.38
N GLN A 431 6.02 71.23 -25.05
CA GLN A 431 5.57 72.31 -24.18
C GLN A 431 6.59 73.44 -24.04
N GLN A 432 7.90 73.16 -24.12
CA GLN A 432 8.92 74.20 -24.15
C GLN A 432 8.93 74.97 -25.49
N GLN A 433 8.59 74.33 -26.61
CA GLN A 433 8.49 75.00 -27.91
C GLN A 433 7.21 75.86 -28.02
N GLY A 434 6.08 75.41 -27.47
CA GLY A 434 4.84 76.19 -27.41
C GLY A 434 4.92 77.44 -26.51
N ALA A 435 5.79 77.44 -25.50
CA ALA A 435 6.06 78.60 -24.65
C ALA A 435 6.91 79.68 -25.34
N VAL A 436 7.69 79.32 -26.38
CA VAL A 436 8.50 80.27 -27.17
C VAL A 436 7.66 80.92 -28.28
N GLU A 437 6.65 80.24 -28.82
CA GLU A 437 5.77 80.80 -29.86
C GLU A 437 4.70 81.76 -29.30
N GLN A 438 4.31 81.63 -28.04
CA GLN A 438 3.38 82.58 -27.38
C GLN A 438 4.05 83.89 -26.94
N GLN A 439 5.38 84.00 -26.97
CA GLN A 439 6.11 85.25 -26.69
C GLN A 439 6.37 86.11 -27.93
N ASN A 440 6.04 85.65 -29.15
CA ASN A 440 6.27 86.39 -30.40
C ASN A 440 4.99 86.91 -31.10
N GLN A 441 3.84 86.92 -30.41
CA GLN A 441 2.59 87.55 -30.89
C GLN A 441 2.17 88.76 -30.04
N THR A 442 3.12 89.66 -29.81
CA THR A 442 2.83 91.08 -29.57
C THR A 442 3.89 91.87 -30.31
N ASP A 443 3.64 92.14 -31.59
CA ASP A 443 3.97 93.42 -32.26
C ASP A 443 3.70 93.34 -33.77
N GLY A 444 3.02 94.36 -34.30
CA GLY A 444 3.23 94.82 -35.68
C GLY A 444 2.16 94.49 -36.72
N ASN A 445 1.17 95.38 -36.82
CA ASN A 445 0.12 95.48 -37.84
C ASN A 445 0.62 96.27 -39.09
N GLY A 446 0.11 96.02 -40.31
CA GLY A 446 0.29 96.98 -41.45
C GLY A 446 0.16 96.49 -42.91
N GLU A 447 -1.07 96.57 -43.44
CA GLU A 447 -1.53 96.96 -44.79
C GLU A 447 -0.98 96.39 -46.14
N ALA A 448 -1.88 95.63 -46.80
CA ALA A 448 -2.43 95.75 -48.17
C ALA A 448 -1.56 96.00 -49.43
N THR A 449 -1.71 95.15 -50.46
CA THR A 449 -2.54 95.41 -51.67
C THR A 449 -2.56 94.25 -52.69
N SER A 450 -3.69 94.20 -53.41
CA SER A 450 -4.22 93.35 -54.50
C SER A 450 -3.31 92.64 -55.51
N ALA A 451 -3.74 91.43 -55.94
CA ALA A 451 -3.92 91.11 -57.36
C ALA A 451 -4.83 89.87 -57.57
N THR A 452 -5.69 89.98 -58.58
CA THR A 452 -6.81 89.09 -58.95
C THR A 452 -6.41 88.23 -60.16
N ALA A 453 -6.70 86.93 -60.19
CA ALA A 453 -6.87 86.19 -61.47
C ALA A 453 -7.61 84.85 -61.29
N ALA A 454 -8.59 84.65 -62.17
CA ALA A 454 -9.68 83.67 -62.18
C ALA A 454 -9.41 82.31 -62.86
N LYS A 455 -10.40 81.38 -62.66
CA LYS A 455 -10.92 80.29 -63.54
C LYS A 455 -10.10 78.97 -63.59
N THR A 456 -10.66 77.75 -63.46
CA THR A 456 -11.86 77.07 -64.05
C THR A 456 -12.15 75.79 -63.21
N SER A 457 -13.36 75.49 -62.70
CA SER A 457 -14.58 74.82 -63.25
C SER A 457 -14.57 73.28 -63.48
N SER A 458 -15.69 72.67 -63.05
CA SER A 458 -16.22 71.29 -63.23
C SER A 458 -15.87 70.30 -62.11
N GLY A 459 -16.78 69.53 -61.50
CA GLY A 459 -18.21 69.31 -61.72
C GLY A 459 -18.53 67.85 -61.34
N GLY A 460 -19.36 67.61 -60.32
CA GLY A 460 -19.81 66.26 -59.96
C GLY A 460 -20.45 66.18 -58.58
N SER A 461 -21.79 66.22 -58.54
CA SER A 461 -22.59 66.18 -57.31
C SER A 461 -23.23 64.81 -57.07
N LYS A 462 -23.41 64.50 -55.77
CA LYS A 462 -24.37 63.58 -55.11
C LYS A 462 -23.96 62.10 -54.98
N SER A 463 -23.68 61.64 -53.75
CA SER A 463 -24.71 61.23 -52.77
C SER A 463 -24.08 60.95 -51.39
N SER A 464 -24.56 61.65 -50.37
CA SER A 464 -24.15 61.52 -48.97
C SER A 464 -24.94 60.41 -48.27
N LEU A 465 -24.26 59.40 -47.71
CA LEU A 465 -24.80 58.54 -46.66
C LEU A 465 -24.45 59.17 -45.28
N PRO A 466 -25.36 59.13 -44.29
CA PRO A 466 -25.04 59.59 -42.93
C PRO A 466 -24.04 58.64 -42.24
N PRO A 467 -23.20 59.13 -41.32
CA PRO A 467 -22.34 58.27 -40.51
C PRO A 467 -23.18 57.38 -39.57
N PRO A 468 -22.71 56.17 -39.21
CA PRO A 468 -23.40 55.29 -38.28
C PRO A 468 -23.42 55.89 -36.86
N PRO A 469 -24.42 55.54 -36.01
CA PRO A 469 -24.47 56.02 -34.63
C PRO A 469 -23.30 55.47 -33.79
N PRO A 470 -22.87 56.19 -32.74
CA PRO A 470 -21.81 55.73 -31.86
C PRO A 470 -22.23 54.47 -31.08
N ALA A 471 -21.26 53.57 -30.89
CA ALA A 471 -21.44 52.35 -30.10
C ALA A 471 -21.78 52.69 -28.62
N PRO A 472 -22.63 51.88 -27.95
CA PRO A 472 -22.94 52.08 -26.54
C PRO A 472 -21.70 51.85 -25.66
N PRO A 473 -21.58 52.55 -24.52
CA PRO A 473 -20.46 52.36 -23.60
C PRO A 473 -20.48 50.96 -22.97
N PRO A 474 -19.31 50.39 -22.65
CA PRO A 474 -19.23 49.10 -21.96
C PRO A 474 -19.84 49.18 -20.55
N PRO A 475 -20.40 48.08 -20.03
CA PRO A 475 -20.94 48.04 -18.66
C PRO A 475 -19.82 48.26 -17.63
N PRO A 476 -20.14 48.86 -16.46
CA PRO A 476 -19.16 49.09 -15.41
C PRO A 476 -18.62 47.77 -14.86
N ALA A 477 -17.32 47.73 -14.57
CA ALA A 477 -16.65 46.60 -13.94
C ALA A 477 -17.26 46.28 -12.56
N PRO A 478 -17.38 45.00 -12.18
CA PRO A 478 -17.85 44.62 -10.85
C PRO A 478 -16.86 45.10 -9.78
N SER A 479 -17.39 45.61 -8.67
CA SER A 479 -16.61 46.03 -7.50
C SER A 479 -15.79 44.86 -6.94
N PRO A 480 -14.56 45.10 -6.45
CA PRO A 480 -13.77 44.06 -5.81
C PRO A 480 -14.43 43.58 -4.51
N PRO A 481 -14.29 42.28 -4.15
CA PRO A 481 -14.80 41.77 -2.89
C PRO A 481 -14.09 42.42 -1.69
N PRO A 482 -14.77 42.56 -0.54
CA PRO A 482 -14.16 43.11 0.66
C PRO A 482 -13.03 42.20 1.18
N PRO A 483 -11.99 42.78 1.81
CA PRO A 483 -10.90 42.00 2.39
C PRO A 483 -11.41 41.09 3.52
N PRO A 484 -10.77 39.93 3.75
CA PRO A 484 -11.14 39.02 4.82
C PRO A 484 -10.96 39.69 6.20
N PRO A 485 -11.79 39.35 7.19
CA PRO A 485 -11.65 39.88 8.55
C PRO A 485 -10.30 39.46 9.14
N GLN A 486 -9.64 40.42 9.80
CA GLN A 486 -8.40 40.16 10.53
C GLN A 486 -8.66 39.17 11.68
N PRO A 487 -7.75 38.21 11.93
CA PRO A 487 -7.84 37.36 13.12
C PRO A 487 -7.70 38.21 14.38
N PRO A 488 -8.36 37.84 15.49
CA PRO A 488 -8.25 38.59 16.74
C PRO A 488 -6.81 38.57 17.26
N GLU A 489 -6.33 39.74 17.68
CA GLU A 489 -5.03 39.93 18.34
C GLU A 489 -4.95 39.04 19.58
N LEU A 490 -4.10 38.02 19.56
CA LEU A 490 -3.61 37.40 20.78
C LEU A 490 -2.65 38.38 21.46
N ASN A 491 -3.09 38.94 22.59
CA ASN A 491 -2.23 39.62 23.55
C ASN A 491 -1.00 38.75 23.87
N LYS A 492 0.17 39.29 23.59
CA LYS A 492 1.45 38.77 24.07
C LYS A 492 1.57 39.11 25.55
N GLU A 493 1.14 38.22 26.43
CA GLU A 493 1.68 38.19 27.79
C GLU A 493 3.01 37.42 27.81
N PRO A 494 4.03 37.92 28.53
CA PRO A 494 5.31 37.23 28.65
C PRO A 494 5.14 35.94 29.48
N PRO A 495 5.88 34.85 29.16
CA PRO A 495 5.71 33.60 29.87
C PRO A 495 6.15 33.73 31.33
N GLN A 496 5.20 33.58 32.25
CA GLN A 496 5.49 33.26 33.64
C GLN A 496 6.07 31.85 33.71
N GLN A 497 7.22 31.73 34.38
CA GLN A 497 7.85 30.47 34.73
C GLN A 497 6.95 29.71 35.70
N LEU A 498 6.21 28.72 35.22
CA LEU A 498 5.61 27.69 36.05
C LEU A 498 6.57 26.48 36.09
N GLN A 499 6.91 26.12 37.32
CA GLN A 499 7.79 25.02 37.70
C GLN A 499 7.17 23.68 37.25
N PRO A 500 7.98 22.65 36.93
CA PRO A 500 7.46 21.35 36.58
C PRO A 500 6.92 20.65 37.83
N GLU A 501 5.61 20.40 37.86
CA GLU A 501 5.04 19.34 38.69
C GLU A 501 5.54 17.99 38.17
N GLN A 502 6.10 17.20 39.09
CA GLN A 502 6.52 15.83 38.85
C GLN A 502 5.27 14.95 38.75
N ASP A 503 4.86 14.62 37.53
CA ASP A 503 3.80 13.63 37.31
C ASP A 503 4.38 12.29 36.86
N GLN A 504 3.87 11.25 37.51
CA GLN A 504 4.42 9.90 37.54
C GLN A 504 4.18 9.16 36.22
N LEU A 505 5.20 8.40 35.81
CA LEU A 505 5.24 7.56 34.61
C LEU A 505 4.09 6.53 34.56
N GLN A 506 3.36 6.50 33.44
CA GLN A 506 2.67 5.30 32.95
C GLN A 506 3.32 4.85 31.62
N PRO A 507 3.60 3.55 31.42
CA PRO A 507 4.29 3.08 30.22
C PRO A 507 3.25 2.58 29.20
N ASP A 508 3.03 3.34 28.12
CA ASP A 508 2.50 2.83 26.84
C ASP A 508 2.60 3.92 25.77
N VAL A 509 3.84 4.35 25.48
CA VAL A 509 4.13 5.36 24.47
C VAL A 509 4.87 4.73 23.30
N ILE A 510 4.34 4.93 22.09
CA ILE A 510 5.06 4.67 20.83
C ILE A 510 6.35 5.47 20.85
N PRO A 511 7.54 4.85 20.84
CA PRO A 511 8.74 5.64 20.90
C PRO A 511 8.98 6.35 19.57
N CYS A 512 9.00 7.68 19.62
CA CYS A 512 9.53 8.47 18.51
C CYS A 512 11.06 8.31 18.46
N TYR A 513 11.61 8.05 17.28
CA TYR A 513 13.05 7.92 17.05
C TYR A 513 13.73 9.31 17.01
N THR A 514 13.67 10.04 18.12
CA THR A 514 14.63 11.11 18.41
C THR A 514 15.73 10.54 19.30
N SER A 515 16.91 11.16 19.34
CA SER A 515 18.07 10.68 20.10
C SER A 515 17.80 10.51 21.61
N ARG A 516 16.77 11.15 22.17
CA ARG A 516 16.33 10.97 23.57
C ARG A 516 15.29 9.84 23.76
N GLY A 517 14.67 9.34 22.70
CA GLY A 517 13.69 8.25 22.76
C GLY A 517 14.29 6.85 22.78
N ARG A 518 15.56 6.67 22.41
CA ARG A 518 16.20 5.35 22.20
C ARG A 518 16.34 4.52 23.48
N ALA A 519 16.75 5.14 24.59
CA ALA A 519 16.84 4.46 25.88
C ALA A 519 15.48 4.02 26.44
N ALA A 520 14.43 4.81 26.21
CA ALA A 520 13.05 4.45 26.58
C ALA A 520 12.50 3.29 25.73
N VAL A 521 12.87 3.23 24.44
CA VAL A 521 12.58 2.07 23.57
C VAL A 521 13.21 0.81 24.14
N ALA A 522 14.50 0.85 24.48
CA ALA A 522 15.22 -0.31 24.98
C ALA A 522 14.59 -0.87 26.27
N GLN A 523 14.16 0.01 27.18
CA GLN A 523 13.46 -0.39 28.42
C GLN A 523 12.07 -0.98 28.16
N ALA A 524 11.26 -0.36 27.30
CA ALA A 524 9.95 -0.88 26.91
C ALA A 524 10.05 -2.24 26.17
N MET A 525 11.09 -2.41 25.34
CA MET A 525 11.37 -3.65 24.62
C MET A 525 11.87 -4.77 25.55
N ALA A 526 12.66 -4.45 26.56
CA ALA A 526 13.07 -5.42 27.58
C ALA A 526 11.87 -5.96 28.37
N ALA A 527 10.89 -5.09 28.69
CA ALA A 527 9.64 -5.49 29.31
C ALA A 527 8.80 -6.42 28.40
N ALA A 528 8.64 -6.07 27.12
CA ALA A 528 7.91 -6.90 26.15
C ALA A 528 8.57 -8.27 25.91
N THR A 529 9.91 -8.32 25.93
CA THR A 529 10.68 -9.57 25.80
C THR A 529 10.51 -10.47 27.03
N SER A 530 10.43 -9.89 28.23
CA SER A 530 10.14 -10.61 29.47
C SER A 530 8.74 -11.24 29.44
N THR A 531 7.72 -10.50 29.00
CA THR A 531 6.35 -11.01 28.89
C THR A 531 6.23 -12.11 27.83
N ALA A 532 6.98 -11.99 26.72
CA ALA A 532 7.03 -13.02 25.69
C ALA A 532 7.75 -14.31 26.16
N ALA A 533 8.70 -14.20 27.09
CA ALA A 533 9.40 -15.35 27.67
C ALA A 533 8.55 -16.11 28.70
N GLU A 534 7.73 -15.42 29.49
CA GLU A 534 6.82 -16.04 30.48
C GLU A 534 5.69 -16.86 29.82
N ALA A 535 5.28 -16.50 28.60
CA ALA A 535 4.25 -17.23 27.86
C ALA A 535 4.72 -18.57 27.24
N VAL A 536 6.01 -18.94 27.37
CA VAL A 536 6.63 -20.08 26.66
C VAL A 536 6.99 -21.26 27.58
N VAL A 537 6.71 -21.21 28.89
CA VAL A 537 7.00 -22.34 29.81
C VAL A 537 5.85 -23.35 29.85
N PRO A 538 6.05 -24.64 29.48
CA PRO A 538 5.04 -25.66 29.72
C PRO A 538 5.06 -26.08 31.20
N ALA A 539 3.90 -26.08 31.83
CA ALA A 539 3.72 -26.53 33.21
C ALA A 539 4.02 -28.03 33.35
N ALA A 540 5.12 -28.38 34.01
CA ALA A 540 5.36 -29.71 34.54
C ALA A 540 5.66 -29.57 36.04
N GLY A 541 4.70 -29.96 36.87
CA GLY A 541 4.84 -30.01 38.32
C GLY A 541 5.59 -31.25 38.78
N LEU A 542 6.35 -31.10 39.87
CA LEU A 542 6.52 -32.04 40.98
C LEU A 542 7.58 -31.47 41.94
N GLU A 543 7.12 -31.05 43.13
CA GLU A 543 7.93 -30.76 44.32
C GLU A 543 8.55 -32.06 44.88
N PRO A 544 9.73 -32.02 45.50
CA PRO A 544 9.72 -32.03 46.98
C PRO A 544 10.82 -31.22 47.71
N GLU A 545 10.46 -30.91 48.97
CA GLU A 545 11.11 -30.25 50.11
C GLU A 545 12.42 -30.92 50.68
N PRO A 546 13.14 -30.29 51.65
CA PRO A 546 14.60 -30.10 51.65
C PRO A 546 15.38 -30.93 52.70
N ALA A 547 16.70 -31.05 52.52
CA ALA A 547 17.64 -31.30 53.64
C ALA A 547 19.10 -30.89 53.36
N ALA A 548 19.61 -30.03 54.26
CA ALA A 548 20.97 -29.95 54.81
C ALA A 548 22.20 -29.73 53.89
N ALA A 549 22.77 -28.53 54.04
CA ALA A 549 24.16 -28.17 53.73
C ALA A 549 25.16 -28.91 54.67
N PRO A 550 26.48 -28.96 54.38
CA PRO A 550 27.31 -27.74 54.53
C PRO A 550 28.50 -27.57 53.56
N ALA A 551 28.96 -26.31 53.58
CA ALA A 551 30.34 -25.82 53.55
C ALA A 551 31.06 -25.56 52.20
N ASP A 552 31.32 -24.25 52.06
CA ASP A 552 32.49 -23.56 51.54
C ASP A 552 32.64 -23.27 50.04
N GLY A 553 32.75 -21.97 49.75
CA GLY A 553 33.51 -21.49 48.61
C GLY A 553 32.93 -20.30 47.84
N ASN A 554 32.87 -19.12 48.47
CA ASN A 554 33.08 -17.79 47.87
C ASN A 554 32.32 -17.40 46.59
N ILE A 555 31.45 -16.39 46.69
CA ILE A 555 31.60 -15.04 46.09
C ILE A 555 30.42 -14.19 46.60
N SER A 556 30.73 -13.16 47.40
CA SER A 556 29.77 -12.19 47.92
C SER A 556 29.47 -11.13 46.87
N THR A 557 28.17 -10.93 46.71
CA THR A 557 27.46 -9.84 46.07
C THR A 557 27.69 -8.47 46.72
N ALA A 558 27.33 -7.44 45.95
CA ALA A 558 26.45 -6.34 46.32
C ALA A 558 27.04 -4.93 46.52
N ALA A 559 26.48 -4.06 45.68
CA ALA A 559 25.83 -2.79 46.03
C ALA A 559 26.70 -1.54 46.23
N ALA A 560 26.47 -0.60 45.31
CA ALA A 560 25.95 0.73 45.61
C ALA A 560 26.26 1.29 47.01
N ALA A 561 27.28 2.15 47.10
CA ALA A 561 27.30 3.38 47.89
C ALA A 561 28.69 4.02 47.82
N ALA A 562 28.83 5.16 47.14
CA ALA A 562 29.75 6.24 47.52
C ALA A 562 29.69 7.39 46.48
N ALA A 563 28.70 8.26 46.63
CA ALA A 563 28.90 9.67 46.32
C ALA A 563 29.40 10.35 47.60
N GLY A 564 30.53 11.04 47.54
CA GLY A 564 30.98 11.99 48.56
C GLY A 564 32.35 11.68 49.16
N ALA A 565 33.40 12.32 48.61
CA ALA A 565 34.47 13.01 49.34
C ALA A 565 35.72 13.15 48.45
N ALA A 566 36.08 14.40 48.09
CA ALA A 566 37.42 14.97 48.26
C ALA A 566 37.58 16.25 47.42
N LEU A 567 37.41 17.39 48.08
CA LEU A 567 38.02 18.67 47.71
C LEU A 567 39.26 18.88 48.60
N SER A 568 40.29 19.51 48.01
CA SER A 568 41.55 20.04 48.60
C SER A 568 42.66 19.01 48.90
N ALA A 569 43.96 19.24 48.67
CA ALA A 569 44.73 20.29 47.98
C ALA A 569 46.17 19.75 47.78
N GLY A 570 46.95 20.29 46.84
CA GLY A 570 48.41 20.08 46.80
C GLY A 570 49.05 20.22 45.42
N GLN A 571 49.81 21.30 45.23
CA GLN A 571 50.44 21.79 44.00
C GLN A 571 51.57 20.89 43.45
N GLY A 572 51.84 20.98 42.14
CA GLY A 572 53.17 20.68 41.60
C GLY A 572 53.28 20.41 40.10
N GLY A 573 53.22 21.46 39.27
CA GLY A 573 54.13 21.60 38.12
C GLY A 573 53.78 20.97 36.75
N ALA A 574 54.11 21.77 35.72
CA ALA A 574 54.32 21.44 34.30
C ALA A 574 53.08 21.31 33.38
N ILE A 575 52.79 22.45 32.75
CA ILE A 575 51.96 22.61 31.56
C ILE A 575 52.60 21.82 30.40
N GLY A 576 51.87 20.82 29.89
CA GLY A 576 52.25 20.04 28.71
C GLY A 576 51.01 19.74 27.86
N SER A 577 51.01 20.33 26.66
CA SER A 577 50.00 20.23 25.60
C SER A 577 49.48 18.81 25.31
N SER A 578 48.15 18.61 25.32
CA SER A 578 47.42 17.67 24.43
C SER A 578 45.90 17.65 24.75
N ASN A 579 45.20 18.78 24.59
CA ASN A 579 43.73 18.80 24.71
C ASN A 579 43.01 18.13 23.52
N ASP A 580 43.71 17.84 22.42
CA ASP A 580 43.11 17.20 21.24
C ASP A 580 42.90 15.69 21.40
N GLY A 581 43.70 15.00 22.23
CA GLY A 581 43.62 13.55 22.42
C GLY A 581 42.46 13.09 23.33
N VAL A 582 42.12 13.89 24.35
CA VAL A 582 41.01 13.58 25.29
C VAL A 582 39.65 13.84 24.63
N ALA A 583 39.57 14.86 23.76
CA ALA A 583 38.37 15.16 22.99
C ALA A 583 38.07 14.10 21.91
N GLU A 584 39.09 13.56 21.23
CA GLU A 584 38.94 12.44 20.29
C GLU A 584 38.59 11.12 21.00
N ALA A 585 39.25 10.79 22.12
CA ALA A 585 38.92 9.60 22.91
C ALA A 585 37.48 9.62 23.45
N GLY A 586 36.97 10.80 23.84
CA GLY A 586 35.57 10.98 24.24
C GLY A 586 34.57 10.80 23.09
N LYS A 587 34.92 11.21 21.87
CA LYS A 587 34.08 10.99 20.67
C LYS A 587 34.07 9.52 20.26
N ASP A 588 35.21 8.83 20.35
CA ASP A 588 35.29 7.41 20.01
C ASP A 588 34.57 6.53 21.04
N ALA A 589 34.65 6.87 22.34
CA ALA A 589 33.83 6.24 23.36
C ALA A 589 32.31 6.50 23.15
N ALA A 590 31.93 7.70 22.69
CA ALA A 590 30.53 8.00 22.37
C ALA A 590 30.04 7.24 21.12
N LYS A 591 30.87 7.12 20.07
CA LYS A 591 30.57 6.30 18.89
C LYS A 591 30.43 4.82 19.25
N GLN A 592 31.31 4.29 20.09
CA GLN A 592 31.23 2.92 20.58
C GLN A 592 29.96 2.68 21.37
N ARG A 593 29.61 3.57 22.31
CA ARG A 593 28.32 3.49 23.05
C ARG A 593 27.10 3.54 22.13
N MET A 594 27.10 4.41 21.12
CA MET A 594 26.02 4.46 20.14
C MET A 594 25.93 3.19 19.30
N ALA A 595 27.08 2.62 18.90
CA ALA A 595 27.13 1.37 18.15
C ALA A 595 26.65 0.17 19.00
N GLU A 596 27.02 0.13 20.28
CA GLU A 596 26.54 -0.86 21.26
C GLU A 596 25.04 -0.74 21.48
N GLU A 597 24.51 0.48 21.64
CA GLU A 597 23.06 0.73 21.77
C GLU A 597 22.30 0.31 20.49
N GLU A 598 22.82 0.61 19.29
CA GLU A 598 22.23 0.17 18.03
C GLU A 598 22.28 -1.37 17.89
N ALA A 599 23.38 -2.00 18.28
CA ALA A 599 23.53 -3.45 18.27
C ALA A 599 22.55 -4.12 19.24
N ALA A 600 22.37 -3.56 20.45
CA ALA A 600 21.41 -4.04 21.42
C ALA A 600 19.96 -3.92 20.90
N LEU A 601 19.61 -2.80 20.26
CA LEU A 601 18.29 -2.61 19.65
C LEU A 601 18.06 -3.61 18.50
N ARG A 602 19.06 -3.82 17.63
CA ARG A 602 19.01 -4.84 16.57
C ARG A 602 18.82 -6.24 17.13
N ALA A 603 19.51 -6.59 18.22
CA ALA A 603 19.37 -7.89 18.88
C ALA A 603 17.97 -8.08 19.46
N ALA A 604 17.39 -7.05 20.09
CA ALA A 604 16.02 -7.07 20.59
C ALA A 604 14.99 -7.25 19.45
N GLU A 605 15.15 -6.52 18.35
CA GLU A 605 14.28 -6.66 17.16
C GLU A 605 14.40 -8.08 16.55
N ALA A 606 15.61 -8.64 16.50
CA ALA A 606 15.84 -10.01 16.02
C ALA A 606 15.20 -11.06 16.93
N ALA A 607 15.22 -10.87 18.25
CA ALA A 607 14.55 -11.74 19.21
C ALA A 607 13.03 -11.75 19.01
N LEU A 608 12.42 -10.58 18.83
CA LEU A 608 11.00 -10.44 18.52
C LEU A 608 10.62 -11.10 17.19
N ASP A 609 11.46 -10.97 16.16
CA ASP A 609 11.24 -11.66 14.88
C ASP A 609 11.39 -13.18 15.01
N SER A 610 12.33 -13.66 15.84
CA SER A 610 12.48 -15.07 16.16
C SER A 610 11.25 -15.64 16.86
N ALA A 611 10.71 -14.90 17.85
CA ALA A 611 9.47 -15.26 18.53
C ALA A 611 8.29 -15.33 17.55
N GLY A 612 8.16 -14.34 16.65
CA GLY A 612 7.13 -14.36 15.62
C GLY A 612 7.24 -15.58 14.70
N ARG A 613 8.45 -15.90 14.21
CA ARG A 613 8.68 -17.11 13.40
C ARG A 613 8.37 -18.39 14.17
N ALA A 614 8.69 -18.46 15.46
CA ALA A 614 8.38 -19.61 16.30
C ALA A 614 6.85 -19.84 16.40
N ARG A 615 6.05 -18.77 16.56
CA ARG A 615 4.59 -18.85 16.53
C ARG A 615 4.05 -19.38 15.21
N VAL A 616 4.60 -18.94 14.08
CA VAL A 616 4.19 -19.46 12.76
C VAL A 616 4.55 -20.95 12.62
N LEU A 617 5.77 -21.32 13.04
CA LEU A 617 6.26 -22.70 12.97
C LEU A 617 5.43 -23.69 13.78
N SER A 618 5.02 -23.31 14.99
CA SER A 618 4.20 -24.18 15.85
C SER A 618 2.73 -24.16 15.47
N GLY A 619 2.23 -23.01 15.01
CA GLY A 619 0.79 -22.80 14.82
C GLY A 619 0.24 -23.19 13.46
N PHE A 620 1.04 -23.24 12.38
CA PHE A 620 0.48 -23.26 11.02
C PHE A 620 1.17 -24.19 10.03
N ARG A 621 0.35 -24.71 9.10
CA ARG A 621 0.76 -25.32 7.83
C ARG A 621 0.01 -24.66 6.69
N LEU A 622 0.73 -24.27 5.64
CA LEU A 622 0.17 -23.65 4.44
C LEU A 622 0.22 -24.64 3.28
N GLN A 623 -0.93 -25.16 2.89
CA GLN A 623 -1.05 -26.12 1.79
C GLN A 623 -1.50 -25.41 0.51
N LEU A 624 -0.69 -25.50 -0.54
CA LEU A 624 -0.98 -24.86 -1.83
C LEU A 624 -1.70 -25.81 -2.77
N VAL A 625 -2.65 -25.27 -3.53
CA VAL A 625 -3.52 -26.02 -4.43
C VAL A 625 -3.83 -25.20 -5.67
N THR A 626 -3.85 -25.83 -6.83
CA THR A 626 -4.34 -25.21 -8.07
C THR A 626 -5.05 -26.25 -8.95
N GLY A 627 -5.58 -25.83 -10.08
CA GLY A 627 -6.32 -26.68 -11.00
C GLY A 627 -7.73 -27.02 -10.49
N ASP A 628 -8.24 -28.21 -10.78
CA ASP A 628 -9.60 -28.60 -10.45
C ASP A 628 -9.77 -28.85 -8.93
N LEU A 629 -10.39 -27.89 -8.23
CA LEU A 629 -10.59 -27.96 -6.78
C LEU A 629 -11.42 -29.18 -6.36
N ALA A 630 -12.47 -29.52 -7.11
CA ALA A 630 -13.34 -30.66 -6.80
C ALA A 630 -12.58 -31.99 -6.90
N LYS A 631 -11.77 -32.16 -7.94
CA LYS A 631 -10.96 -33.37 -8.09
C LYS A 631 -9.83 -33.48 -7.07
N THR A 632 -9.28 -32.35 -6.62
CA THR A 632 -8.09 -32.34 -5.75
C THR A 632 -8.47 -32.36 -4.27
N ILE A 633 -9.53 -31.66 -3.89
CA ILE A 633 -9.92 -31.46 -2.48
C ILE A 633 -11.40 -31.78 -2.27
N THR A 634 -12.30 -30.91 -2.71
CA THR A 634 -13.67 -30.84 -2.16
C THR A 634 -14.55 -32.03 -2.55
N GLY A 635 -14.23 -32.72 -3.64
CA GLY A 635 -14.89 -33.95 -4.07
C GLY A 635 -14.29 -35.23 -3.46
N ARG A 636 -13.10 -35.17 -2.85
CA ARG A 636 -12.43 -36.36 -2.28
C ARG A 636 -13.03 -36.72 -0.93
N ALA A 637 -13.31 -38.02 -0.73
CA ALA A 637 -13.91 -38.52 0.50
C ALA A 637 -13.14 -38.14 1.78
N LYS A 638 -11.79 -38.13 1.73
CA LYS A 638 -10.93 -37.77 2.87
C LYS A 638 -11.11 -36.33 3.38
N TYR A 639 -11.69 -35.44 2.57
CA TYR A 639 -11.94 -34.04 2.95
C TYR A 639 -13.43 -33.77 3.21
N GLY A 640 -14.30 -34.77 3.15
CA GLY A 640 -15.70 -34.60 3.51
C GLY A 640 -15.83 -34.19 4.98
N GLY A 641 -16.48 -33.06 5.25
CA GLY A 641 -16.60 -32.55 6.62
C GLY A 641 -15.30 -32.05 7.26
N ALA A 642 -14.25 -31.76 6.48
CA ALA A 642 -12.93 -31.46 7.02
C ALA A 642 -12.63 -29.97 7.26
N PHE A 643 -13.42 -29.05 6.68
CA PHE A 643 -13.16 -27.61 6.71
C PHE A 643 -14.12 -26.87 7.63
N SER A 644 -13.59 -26.14 8.61
CA SER A 644 -14.35 -25.36 9.59
C SER A 644 -14.66 -23.95 9.11
N VAL A 645 -13.77 -23.38 8.31
CA VAL A 645 -13.90 -22.03 7.75
C VAL A 645 -13.56 -22.06 6.27
N LEU A 646 -14.34 -21.37 5.47
CA LEU A 646 -14.13 -21.25 4.04
C LEU A 646 -14.22 -19.78 3.63
N THR A 647 -13.37 -19.35 2.71
CA THR A 647 -13.51 -18.06 2.02
C THR A 647 -13.52 -18.21 0.52
N MET A 648 -14.14 -17.27 -0.18
CA MET A 648 -14.23 -17.28 -1.63
C MET A 648 -14.14 -15.87 -2.22
N GLY A 649 -13.30 -15.70 -3.24
CA GLY A 649 -13.22 -14.46 -4.00
C GLY A 649 -14.37 -14.28 -5.02
N HIS A 650 -14.69 -13.02 -5.34
CA HIS A 650 -15.88 -12.65 -6.12
C HIS A 650 -15.95 -13.24 -7.54
N ARG A 651 -14.84 -13.41 -8.25
CA ARG A 651 -14.85 -14.02 -9.61
C ARG A 651 -15.16 -15.51 -9.60
N HIS A 652 -15.06 -16.16 -8.45
CA HIS A 652 -15.22 -17.59 -8.29
C HIS A 652 -16.55 -17.96 -7.64
N ILE A 653 -17.51 -17.04 -7.53
CA ILE A 653 -18.83 -17.30 -6.90
C ILE A 653 -19.62 -18.45 -7.54
N HIS A 654 -19.38 -18.76 -8.82
CA HIS A 654 -19.97 -19.92 -9.49
C HIS A 654 -19.60 -21.24 -8.79
N MET A 655 -18.47 -21.26 -8.07
CA MET A 655 -18.02 -22.40 -7.27
C MET A 655 -18.86 -22.62 -6.00
N LEU A 656 -19.80 -21.73 -5.66
CA LEU A 656 -20.81 -21.99 -4.63
C LEU A 656 -21.74 -23.14 -5.00
N ALA A 657 -21.93 -23.40 -6.30
CA ALA A 657 -22.79 -24.46 -6.78
C ALA A 657 -22.37 -25.85 -6.27
N ALA A 658 -23.35 -26.74 -6.10
CA ALA A 658 -23.16 -28.05 -5.48
C ALA A 658 -22.09 -28.92 -6.17
N GLU A 659 -21.89 -28.76 -7.49
CA GLU A 659 -20.93 -29.54 -8.28
C GLU A 659 -19.46 -29.35 -7.85
N TYR A 660 -19.14 -28.20 -7.25
CA TYR A 660 -17.80 -27.91 -6.75
C TYR A 660 -17.55 -28.46 -5.34
N GLY A 661 -18.56 -29.06 -4.70
CA GLY A 661 -18.39 -29.85 -3.48
C GLY A 661 -18.00 -29.10 -2.21
N LEU A 662 -18.04 -27.75 -2.19
CA LEU A 662 -17.67 -26.96 -1.00
C LEU A 662 -18.55 -27.31 0.20
N TYR A 663 -19.85 -27.42 0.00
CA TYR A 663 -20.79 -27.82 1.06
C TYR A 663 -20.46 -29.20 1.65
N LYS A 664 -20.07 -30.15 0.79
CA LYS A 664 -19.67 -31.51 1.21
C LYS A 664 -18.36 -31.50 2.02
N ALA A 665 -17.42 -30.65 1.62
CA ALA A 665 -16.12 -30.55 2.27
C ALA A 665 -16.18 -29.80 3.62
N ALA A 666 -17.15 -28.90 3.80
CA ALA A 666 -17.36 -28.16 5.03
C ALA A 666 -17.89 -29.05 6.17
N THR A 667 -17.47 -28.83 7.42
CA THR A 667 -18.06 -29.48 8.61
C THR A 667 -19.41 -28.86 8.99
N SER A 668 -20.21 -29.52 9.84
CA SER A 668 -21.42 -28.89 10.41
C SER A 668 -21.03 -27.66 11.22
N GLY A 669 -21.78 -26.58 11.10
CA GLY A 669 -21.47 -25.30 11.73
C GLY A 669 -20.37 -24.49 11.03
N ALA A 670 -19.83 -24.98 9.90
CA ALA A 670 -18.81 -24.23 9.15
C ALA A 670 -19.35 -22.91 8.60
N VAL A 671 -18.48 -21.90 8.60
CA VAL A 671 -18.76 -20.57 8.05
C VAL A 671 -18.06 -20.40 6.71
N LEU A 672 -18.82 -20.01 5.69
CA LEU A 672 -18.33 -19.62 4.37
C LEU A 672 -18.54 -18.12 4.18
N VAL A 673 -17.44 -17.38 3.94
CA VAL A 673 -17.49 -15.94 3.64
C VAL A 673 -17.10 -15.73 2.18
N ALA A 674 -18.03 -15.23 1.37
CA ALA A 674 -17.81 -15.01 -0.05
C ALA A 674 -17.83 -13.51 -0.38
N GLU A 675 -16.76 -13.01 -1.00
CA GLU A 675 -16.70 -11.64 -1.50
C GLU A 675 -17.82 -11.40 -2.51
N ASN A 676 -18.61 -10.34 -2.29
CA ASN A 676 -19.64 -9.91 -3.22
C ASN A 676 -19.12 -8.78 -4.12
N ALA A 677 -19.95 -8.31 -5.05
CA ALA A 677 -19.54 -7.31 -6.03
C ALA A 677 -19.89 -5.86 -5.66
N ARG A 678 -20.16 -5.56 -4.38
CA ARG A 678 -20.61 -4.22 -3.95
C ARG A 678 -19.61 -3.11 -4.27
N HIS A 679 -18.31 -3.39 -4.12
CA HIS A 679 -17.23 -2.43 -4.37
C HIS A 679 -16.54 -2.65 -5.73
N VAL A 680 -17.17 -3.40 -6.65
CA VAL A 680 -16.69 -3.58 -8.02
C VAL A 680 -17.13 -2.39 -8.87
N LEU A 681 -16.18 -1.57 -9.31
CA LEU A 681 -16.46 -0.30 -10.01
C LEU A 681 -17.20 -0.47 -11.35
N GLN A 682 -17.00 -1.62 -12.00
CA GLN A 682 -17.65 -1.97 -13.25
C GLN A 682 -19.16 -2.12 -13.09
N LEU A 683 -19.65 -2.37 -11.86
CA LEU A 683 -21.05 -2.61 -11.58
C LEU A 683 -21.72 -1.38 -10.98
N ASN A 684 -22.96 -1.14 -11.37
CA ASN A 684 -23.84 -0.23 -10.65
C ASN A 684 -24.44 -0.92 -9.41
N LYS A 685 -25.12 -0.15 -8.56
CA LYS A 685 -25.74 -0.65 -7.33
C LYS A 685 -26.74 -1.79 -7.57
N GLU A 686 -27.54 -1.69 -8.64
CA GLU A 686 -28.55 -2.71 -8.98
C GLU A 686 -27.88 -4.01 -9.45
N GLN A 687 -26.86 -3.92 -10.28
CA GLN A 687 -26.07 -5.05 -10.76
C GLN A 687 -25.33 -5.75 -9.63
N ALA A 688 -24.75 -4.98 -8.70
CA ALA A 688 -24.12 -5.54 -7.50
C ALA A 688 -25.15 -6.25 -6.59
N ALA A 689 -26.36 -5.70 -6.46
CA ALA A 689 -27.44 -6.37 -5.72
C ALA A 689 -27.91 -7.65 -6.41
N LEU A 690 -28.06 -7.66 -7.74
CA LEU A 690 -28.38 -8.86 -8.52
C LEU A 690 -27.28 -9.92 -8.41
N PHE A 691 -26.02 -9.50 -8.37
CA PHE A 691 -24.88 -10.38 -8.15
C PHE A 691 -24.99 -11.07 -6.78
N ALA A 692 -25.25 -10.32 -5.70
CA ALA A 692 -25.44 -10.87 -4.37
C ALA A 692 -26.66 -11.82 -4.30
N ALA A 693 -27.78 -11.44 -4.94
CA ALA A 693 -28.95 -12.31 -5.03
C ALA A 693 -28.65 -13.62 -5.76
N LYS A 694 -27.81 -13.60 -6.81
CA LYS A 694 -27.38 -14.82 -7.50
C LYS A 694 -26.47 -15.69 -6.64
N MET A 695 -25.61 -15.09 -5.82
CA MET A 695 -24.81 -15.83 -4.84
C MET A 695 -25.71 -16.57 -3.85
N ASP A 696 -26.74 -15.89 -3.33
CA ASP A 696 -27.70 -16.49 -2.40
C ASP A 696 -28.42 -17.69 -3.03
N GLU A 697 -28.87 -17.56 -4.28
CA GLU A 697 -29.51 -18.65 -5.03
C GLU A 697 -28.58 -19.87 -5.19
N LEU A 698 -27.32 -19.66 -5.59
CA LEU A 698 -26.34 -20.74 -5.75
C LEU A 698 -26.01 -21.42 -4.42
N ALA A 699 -25.86 -20.62 -3.35
CA ALA A 699 -25.57 -21.11 -2.02
C ALA A 699 -26.73 -21.96 -1.48
N GLU A 700 -27.98 -21.48 -1.61
CA GLU A 700 -29.18 -22.20 -1.18
C GLU A 700 -29.35 -23.52 -1.95
N GLN A 701 -29.17 -23.51 -3.27
CA GLN A 701 -29.21 -24.73 -4.10
C GLN A 701 -28.16 -25.78 -3.69
N ALA A 702 -27.01 -25.33 -3.17
CA ALA A 702 -25.96 -26.21 -2.66
C ALA A 702 -26.18 -26.65 -1.21
N GLY A 703 -27.21 -26.14 -0.53
CA GLY A 703 -27.58 -26.50 0.85
C GLY A 703 -27.06 -25.56 1.93
N TRP A 704 -26.39 -24.47 1.55
CA TRP A 704 -25.94 -23.44 2.50
C TRP A 704 -27.11 -22.59 2.98
N ARG A 705 -27.04 -22.14 4.24
CA ARG A 705 -27.99 -21.19 4.80
C ARG A 705 -27.33 -19.81 4.92
N LYS A 706 -27.97 -18.77 4.39
CA LYS A 706 -27.50 -17.39 4.61
C LYS A 706 -27.55 -17.02 6.09
N ALA A 707 -26.48 -16.42 6.61
CA ALA A 707 -26.44 -15.96 8.00
C ALA A 707 -27.42 -14.78 8.19
N GLY A 708 -28.18 -14.77 9.28
CA GLY A 708 -29.12 -13.69 9.60
C GLY A 708 -28.42 -12.37 9.98
N SER A 709 -27.18 -12.45 10.44
CA SER A 709 -26.31 -11.32 10.74
C SER A 709 -24.87 -11.62 10.31
N ARG A 710 -24.09 -10.57 10.02
CA ARG A 710 -22.66 -10.71 9.72
C ARG A 710 -21.87 -10.82 11.04
N PRO A 711 -20.93 -11.77 11.14
CA PRO A 711 -19.98 -11.79 12.26
C PRO A 711 -19.17 -10.50 12.34
N GLU A 712 -18.64 -10.23 13.53
CA GLU A 712 -17.77 -9.08 13.77
C GLU A 712 -16.55 -9.09 12.84
N GLY A 713 -16.22 -7.93 12.28
CA GLY A 713 -15.12 -7.77 11.32
C GLY A 713 -15.47 -8.14 9.87
N ILE A 714 -16.65 -8.71 9.59
CA ILE A 714 -17.14 -8.91 8.22
C ILE A 714 -18.05 -7.75 7.82
N THR A 715 -17.71 -7.10 6.71
CA THR A 715 -18.47 -5.97 6.15
C THR A 715 -19.48 -6.42 5.10
N GLU A 716 -20.27 -5.47 4.63
CA GLU A 716 -21.21 -5.64 3.54
C GLU A 716 -20.57 -5.86 2.16
N ALA A 717 -19.23 -5.89 2.08
CA ALA A 717 -18.46 -6.36 0.92
C ALA A 717 -18.47 -7.90 0.76
N SER A 718 -19.09 -8.63 1.69
CA SER A 718 -19.18 -10.09 1.63
C SER A 718 -20.55 -10.61 2.07
N GLU A 719 -20.93 -11.75 1.51
CA GLU A 719 -22.03 -12.58 1.98
C GLU A 719 -21.50 -13.69 2.88
N VAL A 720 -22.30 -14.06 3.88
CA VAL A 720 -21.94 -15.07 4.88
C VAL A 720 -22.96 -16.19 4.85
N TYR A 721 -22.44 -17.41 4.71
CA TYR A 721 -23.22 -18.62 4.62
C TYR A 721 -22.78 -19.62 5.69
N LEU A 722 -23.72 -20.38 6.22
CA LEU A 722 -23.53 -21.35 7.28
C LEU A 722 -23.91 -22.73 6.78
N LYS A 723 -23.13 -23.74 7.15
CA LYS A 723 -23.55 -25.12 7.04
C LYS A 723 -24.31 -25.51 8.30
N PRO A 724 -25.63 -25.82 8.21
CA PRO A 724 -26.45 -26.10 9.37
C PRO A 724 -26.05 -27.37 10.13
#